data_AF-A0A0B4BR46-F1
#
_entry.id   AF-A0A0B4BR46-F1
#
_cell.length_a   1.000
_cell.length_b   1.000
_cell.length_c   1.000
_cell.angle_alpha   90.00
_cell.angle_beta   90.00
_cell.angle_gamma   90.00
#
_symmetry.space_group_name_H-M   'P 1'
#
loop_
_entity.id
_entity.type
_entity.pdbx_description
1 polymer ?
#
loop_
_entity_poly.entity_id
_entity_poly.type
_entity_poly.pdbx_seq_one_letter_code
_entity_poly.pdbx_strand_id
1 'polypeptide(L)'
;MFKSLKLSHKLPLLIVGTTLTLTVILIALSTNYFRRGVLHDTEVFMQSMVRDRELALQAYLKSIDAAILTLASVPSTAKAMQDLSVTWATRSGADQSEVQNLSMFATAASPYDLHFERSHPAFKKIMTRMGFYDVFLISPEGDVIFSVTKESDYATNMVSGRYRETGLAKAFRMAASGEAERVYFSDIESYEPSQDAPAAFAATRVLDEKGRFAGVFALQIAIDEIARITTNFDGELETLDVYLIGKDFKARTPSRLDGGHDVLEELPHLPYIESAFSSGPEAQPDGGTDGRHAELFHPEVQKEDGRTVTAVTGPLNFHGIQWAVIAELDRAEILAPAARQRQVMLLVSLSCAAAISFLGWLFARSVTKPINRICEHMEAVSSGNLNTRIEAASRQDEIGKIGKTLVSMQADLKQARLAEERRDELQREQQFVVESLSAGLVRLSAGDFSQPISETFPKDHEQLRHDYNLTLETLNETVQQVVDAAGSIRNGAAEISQASDDLSHRTESQAATLEQTAAALDELTASVTESAEGARSVEATMEEARVEAQSSDTVVQNAVSAMTEIEQSSNHIGKIIGVIDDIAFQTNLLALNAGVEAARAGESGKGFAVVAAEVRALAQRSSDAAMEIQTLISESSQQVERGVDLVGKAGKALQNIVARVTHISELVSGIAEGAVKQSTGLNEINSGVTQLDQVTQQNAAMVEQATAAGHMLNSDASKLAELVAHFSISGQPPAAADAPPAPSEDAPAVAEPAEAWDDDGKGLADSDSAPPAATGTEGLVRWEDF
;
A
#
# COMPACT_ATOMS: atom_id res chain seq x y z
N MET A 1 -43.02 -52.58 -2.97
CA MET A 1 -43.67 -51.73 -3.99
C MET A 1 -43.08 -51.84 -5.39
N PHE A 2 -41.75 -51.91 -5.59
CA PHE A 2 -41.17 -51.97 -6.95
C PHE A 2 -41.48 -53.24 -7.76
N LYS A 3 -41.86 -54.38 -7.15
CA LYS A 3 -42.14 -55.60 -7.92
C LYS A 3 -43.45 -55.55 -8.75
N SER A 4 -44.41 -54.68 -8.43
CA SER A 4 -45.74 -54.62 -9.11
C SER A 4 -45.88 -53.52 -10.18
N LEU A 5 -44.86 -52.68 -10.41
CA LEU A 5 -44.90 -51.61 -11.42
C LEU A 5 -44.59 -52.13 -12.83
N LYS A 6 -45.43 -51.75 -13.81
CA LYS A 6 -45.23 -52.05 -15.24
C LYS A 6 -43.89 -51.47 -15.72
N LEU A 7 -43.20 -52.17 -16.63
CA LEU A 7 -41.88 -51.80 -17.14
C LEU A 7 -41.83 -50.37 -17.71
N SER A 8 -42.96 -49.91 -18.29
CA SER A 8 -43.15 -48.56 -18.85
C SER A 8 -43.02 -47.43 -17.84
N HIS A 9 -43.21 -47.71 -16.56
CA HIS A 9 -43.05 -46.73 -15.49
C HIS A 9 -41.75 -46.96 -14.72
N LYS A 10 -41.23 -48.20 -14.66
CA LYS A 10 -39.99 -48.53 -13.96
C LYS A 10 -38.76 -47.88 -14.58
N LEU A 11 -38.57 -48.03 -15.89
CA LEU A 11 -37.35 -47.56 -16.57
C LEU A 11 -37.15 -46.04 -16.43
N PRO A 12 -38.15 -45.18 -16.73
CA PRO A 12 -37.97 -43.74 -16.57
C PRO A 12 -37.85 -43.32 -15.10
N LEU A 13 -38.55 -43.99 -14.18
CA LEU A 13 -38.50 -43.67 -12.75
C LEU A 13 -37.15 -44.06 -12.13
N LEU A 14 -36.50 -45.11 -12.66
CA LEU A 14 -35.15 -45.51 -12.25
C LEU A 14 -34.11 -44.52 -12.78
N ILE A 15 -34.17 -44.16 -14.07
CA ILE A 15 -33.25 -43.16 -14.67
C ILE A 15 -33.38 -41.80 -13.96
N VAL A 16 -34.60 -41.29 -13.80
CA VAL A 16 -34.84 -40.02 -13.10
C VAL A 16 -34.39 -40.11 -11.64
N GLY A 17 -34.68 -41.22 -10.95
CA GLY A 17 -34.27 -41.43 -9.56
C GLY A 17 -32.74 -41.47 -9.38
N THR A 18 -32.01 -42.16 -10.26
CA THR A 18 -30.53 -42.21 -10.21
C THR A 18 -29.91 -40.87 -10.56
N THR A 19 -30.43 -40.16 -11.56
CA THR A 19 -29.90 -38.84 -11.95
C THR A 19 -30.12 -37.82 -10.84
N LEU A 20 -31.31 -37.81 -10.23
CA LEU A 20 -31.68 -36.87 -9.17
C LEU A 20 -30.90 -37.14 -7.87
N THR A 21 -30.66 -38.41 -7.53
CA THR A 21 -29.80 -38.75 -6.39
C THR A 21 -28.34 -38.36 -6.63
N LEU A 22 -27.79 -38.60 -7.82
CA LEU A 22 -26.42 -38.22 -8.15
C LEU A 22 -26.23 -36.69 -8.14
N THR A 23 -27.21 -35.93 -8.66
CA THR A 23 -27.16 -34.46 -8.62
C THR A 23 -27.24 -33.93 -7.19
N VAL A 24 -28.13 -34.47 -6.35
CA VAL A 24 -28.20 -34.06 -4.94
C VAL A 24 -26.87 -34.32 -4.21
N ILE A 25 -26.23 -35.47 -4.45
CA ILE A 25 -24.92 -35.80 -3.86
C ILE A 25 -23.84 -34.82 -4.33
N LEU A 26 -23.75 -34.55 -5.63
CA LEU A 26 -22.79 -33.59 -6.21
C LEU A 26 -22.97 -32.18 -5.66
N ILE A 27 -24.21 -31.70 -5.56
CA ILE A 27 -24.54 -30.37 -5.01
C ILE A 27 -24.15 -30.30 -3.53
N ALA A 28 -24.46 -31.34 -2.75
CA ALA A 28 -24.12 -31.39 -1.33
C ALA A 28 -22.60 -31.39 -1.09
N LEU A 29 -21.85 -32.21 -1.87
CA LEU A 29 -20.40 -32.27 -1.79
C LEU A 29 -19.74 -30.94 -2.20
N SER A 30 -20.16 -30.37 -3.33
CA SER A 30 -19.63 -29.10 -3.85
C SER A 30 -19.92 -27.93 -2.91
N THR A 31 -21.14 -27.82 -2.39
CA THR A 31 -21.51 -26.75 -1.45
C THR A 31 -20.68 -26.83 -0.18
N ASN A 32 -20.44 -28.04 0.34
CA ASN A 32 -19.62 -28.23 1.53
C ASN A 32 -18.13 -27.96 1.27
N TYR A 33 -17.62 -28.35 0.09
CA TYR A 33 -16.26 -28.04 -0.35
C TYR A 33 -16.04 -26.53 -0.45
N PHE A 34 -16.93 -25.82 -1.16
CA PHE A 34 -16.82 -24.37 -1.34
C PHE A 34 -16.94 -23.61 -0.01
N ARG A 35 -17.90 -24.02 0.85
CA ARG A 35 -18.04 -23.42 2.19
C ARG A 35 -16.76 -23.57 3.02
N ARG A 36 -16.09 -24.72 2.95
CA ARG A 36 -14.81 -24.93 3.66
C ARG A 36 -13.69 -24.10 3.06
N GLY A 37 -13.63 -23.99 1.73
CA GLY A 37 -12.67 -23.13 1.04
C GLY A 37 -12.78 -21.68 1.49
N VAL A 38 -13.98 -21.09 1.40
CA VAL A 38 -14.22 -19.69 1.78
C VAL A 38 -13.85 -19.42 3.25
N LEU A 39 -14.17 -20.34 4.18
CA LEU A 39 -13.80 -20.17 5.59
C LEU A 39 -12.28 -20.23 5.79
N HIS A 40 -11.58 -21.11 5.07
CA HIS A 40 -10.13 -21.21 5.15
C HIS A 40 -9.43 -19.99 4.55
N ASP A 41 -9.88 -19.52 3.39
CA ASP A 41 -9.35 -18.31 2.76
C ASP A 41 -9.57 -17.09 3.67
N THR A 42 -10.72 -17.03 4.34
CA THR A 42 -11.02 -15.97 5.33
C THR A 42 -10.13 -16.08 6.56
N GLU A 43 -9.86 -17.28 7.07
CA GLU A 43 -8.94 -17.50 8.18
C GLU A 43 -7.55 -16.96 7.87
N VAL A 44 -6.99 -17.33 6.71
CA VAL A 44 -5.67 -16.89 6.26
C VAL A 44 -5.63 -15.37 6.07
N PHE A 45 -6.68 -14.80 5.47
CA PHE A 45 -6.80 -13.35 5.30
C PHE A 45 -6.83 -12.59 6.63
N MET A 46 -7.67 -13.04 7.57
CA MET A 46 -7.81 -12.39 8.89
C MET A 46 -6.54 -12.54 9.73
N GLN A 47 -5.84 -13.68 9.65
CA GLN A 47 -4.53 -13.89 10.28
C GLN A 47 -3.50 -12.90 9.75
N SER A 48 -3.31 -12.85 8.42
CA SER A 48 -2.41 -11.88 7.79
C SER A 48 -2.75 -10.44 8.17
N MET A 49 -4.04 -10.10 8.21
CA MET A 49 -4.47 -8.76 8.60
C MET A 49 -4.13 -8.43 10.05
N VAL A 50 -4.44 -9.31 11.01
CA VAL A 50 -4.08 -9.11 12.42
C VAL A 50 -2.57 -8.98 12.56
N ARG A 51 -1.80 -9.79 11.84
CA ARG A 51 -0.34 -9.74 11.85
C ARG A 51 0.21 -8.41 11.34
N ASP A 52 -0.31 -7.92 10.22
CA ASP A 52 0.08 -6.64 9.64
C ASP A 52 -0.22 -5.48 10.60
N ARG A 53 -1.37 -5.53 11.26
CA ARG A 53 -1.80 -4.52 12.23
C ARG A 53 -0.95 -4.56 13.50
N GLU A 54 -0.62 -5.75 14.00
CA GLU A 54 0.32 -5.94 15.11
C GLU A 54 1.68 -5.32 14.77
N LEU A 55 2.26 -5.64 13.60
CA LEU A 55 3.55 -5.11 13.17
C LEU A 55 3.53 -3.59 12.99
N ALA A 56 2.47 -3.04 12.41
CA ALA A 56 2.30 -1.59 12.24
C ALA A 56 2.21 -0.87 13.60
N LEU A 57 1.44 -1.42 14.55
CA LEU A 57 1.35 -0.89 15.91
C LEU A 57 2.70 -0.98 16.64
N GLN A 58 3.42 -2.11 16.54
CA GLN A 58 4.76 -2.25 17.12
C GLN A 58 5.74 -1.23 16.54
N ALA A 59 5.74 -1.04 15.22
CA ALA A 59 6.60 -0.06 14.56
C ALA A 59 6.28 1.37 15.02
N TYR A 60 5.00 1.72 15.10
CA TYR A 60 4.56 3.03 15.60
C TYR A 60 4.98 3.25 17.06
N LEU A 61 4.69 2.31 17.95
CA LEU A 61 5.06 2.40 19.37
C LEU A 61 6.59 2.50 19.55
N LYS A 62 7.37 1.75 18.77
CA LYS A 62 8.84 1.83 18.77
C LYS A 62 9.36 3.17 18.24
N SER A 63 8.65 3.80 17.31
CA SER A 63 8.98 5.14 16.81
C SER A 63 8.80 6.20 17.91
N ILE A 64 7.80 6.04 18.78
CA ILE A 64 7.60 6.89 19.96
C ILE A 64 8.78 6.73 20.93
N ASP A 65 9.23 5.50 21.18
CA ASP A 65 10.40 5.25 22.02
C ASP A 65 11.64 5.97 21.48
N ALA A 66 11.90 5.85 20.17
CA ALA A 66 13.02 6.52 19.54
C ALA A 66 12.91 8.05 19.63
N ALA A 67 11.71 8.60 19.38
CA ALA A 67 11.46 10.03 19.43
C ALA A 67 11.68 10.61 20.83
N ILE A 68 11.10 10.01 21.87
CA ILE A 68 11.21 10.51 23.23
C ILE A 68 12.65 10.44 23.76
N LEU A 69 13.37 9.35 23.49
CA LEU A 69 14.77 9.21 23.88
C LEU A 69 15.66 10.21 23.16
N THR A 70 15.45 10.41 21.86
CA THR A 70 16.18 11.39 21.07
C THR A 70 15.98 12.79 21.66
N LEU A 71 14.72 13.19 21.88
CA LEU A 71 14.38 14.51 22.42
C LEU A 71 14.92 14.73 23.84
N ALA A 72 14.87 13.72 24.70
CA ALA A 72 15.40 13.78 26.06
C ALA A 72 16.94 13.86 26.08
N SER A 73 17.61 13.26 25.09
CA SER A 73 19.08 13.31 24.97
C SER A 73 19.63 14.64 24.44
N VAL A 74 18.78 15.50 23.85
CA VAL A 74 19.23 16.79 23.34
C VAL A 74 19.62 17.71 24.52
N PRO A 75 20.84 18.30 24.52
CA PRO A 75 21.29 19.17 25.62
C PRO A 75 20.37 20.36 25.89
N SER A 76 19.72 20.89 24.85
CA SER A 76 18.74 21.99 24.98
C SER A 76 17.51 21.60 25.80
N THR A 77 17.08 20.33 25.76
CA THR A 77 15.96 19.83 26.58
C THR A 77 16.33 19.81 28.06
N ALA A 78 17.50 19.25 28.40
CA ALA A 78 18.01 19.24 29.76
C ALA A 78 18.25 20.67 30.29
N LYS A 79 18.76 21.56 29.44
CA LYS A 79 18.96 22.97 29.77
C LYS A 79 17.65 23.71 29.99
N ALA A 80 16.66 23.53 29.11
CA ALA A 80 15.33 24.11 29.26
C ALA A 80 14.66 23.64 30.57
N MET A 81 14.74 22.35 30.86
CA MET A 81 14.21 21.77 32.10
C MET A 81 14.86 22.39 33.35
N GLN A 82 16.18 22.57 33.36
CA GLN A 82 16.89 23.23 34.46
C GLN A 82 16.50 24.70 34.62
N ASP A 83 16.51 25.47 33.52
CA ASP A 83 16.22 26.90 33.56
C ASP A 83 14.77 27.16 34.02
N LEU A 84 13.83 26.37 33.51
CA LEU A 84 12.42 26.42 33.93
C LEU A 84 12.27 25.98 35.39
N SER A 85 12.93 24.89 35.82
CA SER A 85 12.85 24.42 37.21
C SER A 85 13.38 25.44 38.22
N VAL A 86 14.53 26.06 37.94
CA VAL A 86 15.14 27.09 38.82
C VAL A 86 14.22 28.31 38.93
N THR A 87 13.70 28.78 37.80
CA THR A 87 12.84 29.98 37.80
C THR A 87 11.43 29.68 38.32
N TRP A 88 10.96 28.44 38.19
CA TRP A 88 9.72 27.96 38.82
C TRP A 88 9.80 28.05 40.34
N ALA A 89 10.90 27.61 40.94
CA ALA A 89 11.10 27.68 42.39
C ALA A 89 11.07 29.12 42.92
N THR A 90 11.51 30.11 42.13
CA THR A 90 11.43 31.54 42.51
C THR A 90 10.02 32.11 42.52
N ARG A 91 9.04 31.36 41.98
CA ARG A 91 7.61 31.74 41.91
C ARG A 91 6.79 31.22 43.10
N SER A 92 7.42 30.56 44.08
CA SER A 92 6.74 29.93 45.22
C SER A 92 5.86 30.94 45.99
N GLY A 93 4.54 30.90 45.77
CA GLY A 93 3.57 31.79 46.40
C GLY A 93 2.44 32.31 45.50
N ALA A 94 2.49 32.11 44.18
CA ALA A 94 1.38 32.45 43.28
C ALA A 94 0.23 31.43 43.41
N ASP A 95 -1.01 31.93 43.45
CA ASP A 95 -2.21 31.08 43.53
C ASP A 95 -2.35 30.24 42.25
N GLN A 96 -2.79 28.98 42.39
CA GLN A 96 -2.86 28.01 41.29
C GLN A 96 -3.77 28.49 40.13
N SER A 97 -4.70 29.40 40.46
CA SER A 97 -5.62 30.08 39.54
C SER A 97 -4.96 31.18 38.68
N GLU A 98 -3.86 31.78 39.12
CA GLU A 98 -3.10 32.79 38.35
C GLU A 98 -2.26 32.14 37.25
N VAL A 99 -1.85 30.88 37.42
CA VAL A 99 -0.90 30.21 36.52
C VAL A 99 -1.57 29.60 35.28
N GLN A 100 -2.83 29.16 35.40
CA GLN A 100 -3.63 28.64 34.27
C GLN A 100 -4.07 29.75 33.29
N ASN A 101 -4.18 31.01 33.74
CA ASN A 101 -4.58 32.15 32.91
C ASN A 101 -3.40 32.84 32.19
N LEU A 102 -2.22 32.23 32.16
CA LEU A 102 -1.03 32.79 31.52
C LEU A 102 -1.08 32.58 30.00
N SER A 103 -1.98 33.32 29.36
CA SER A 103 -1.88 33.67 27.94
C SER A 103 -1.68 35.19 27.80
N MET A 104 -0.49 35.54 27.32
CA MET A 104 -0.26 36.62 26.35
C MET A 104 0.01 38.05 26.84
N PHE A 105 -0.29 38.49 28.08
CA PHE A 105 0.02 39.88 28.51
C PHE A 105 0.25 40.10 30.03
N ALA A 106 1.00 39.22 30.71
CA ALA A 106 1.42 39.52 32.08
C ALA A 106 2.49 40.64 32.07
N THR A 107 2.13 41.80 32.60
CA THR A 107 2.83 43.09 32.47
C THR A 107 4.13 43.21 33.29
N ALA A 108 4.67 42.08 33.74
CA ALA A 108 6.04 41.95 34.23
C ALA A 108 6.54 40.55 33.86
N ALA A 109 7.44 40.44 32.88
CA ALA A 109 8.01 39.16 32.47
C ALA A 109 8.77 38.55 33.66
N SER A 110 8.17 37.54 34.29
CA SER A 110 8.87 36.74 35.29
C SER A 110 10.07 36.07 34.63
N PRO A 111 11.20 35.83 35.33
CA PRO A 111 12.29 35.01 34.80
C PRO A 111 11.80 33.70 34.20
N TYR A 112 10.77 33.09 34.77
CA TYR A 112 10.13 31.89 34.21
C TYR A 112 9.49 32.14 32.84
N ASP A 113 8.74 33.23 32.68
CA ASP A 113 8.02 33.52 31.44
C ASP A 113 9.00 33.72 30.26
N LEU A 114 10.19 34.29 30.52
CA LEU A 114 11.26 34.42 29.52
C LEU A 114 11.79 33.06 29.04
N HIS A 115 12.00 32.12 29.96
CA HIS A 115 12.46 30.77 29.61
C HIS A 115 11.35 29.97 28.91
N PHE A 116 10.10 30.14 29.36
CA PHE A 116 8.94 29.52 28.72
C PHE A 116 8.81 29.96 27.26
N GLU A 117 8.78 31.28 27.00
CA GLU A 117 8.67 31.85 25.64
C GLU A 117 9.84 31.46 24.73
N ARG A 118 11.05 31.29 25.29
CA ARG A 118 12.20 30.81 24.53
C ARG A 118 12.06 29.34 24.12
N SER A 119 11.57 28.48 25.00
CA SER A 119 11.49 27.03 24.76
C SER A 119 10.22 26.59 24.04
N HIS A 120 9.13 27.35 24.17
CA HIS A 120 7.82 26.97 23.65
C HIS A 120 7.76 26.74 22.12
N PRO A 121 8.34 27.60 21.26
CA PRO A 121 8.29 27.40 19.81
C PRO A 121 8.96 26.09 19.36
N ALA A 122 10.06 25.69 20.00
CA ALA A 122 10.79 24.48 19.67
C ALA A 122 9.95 23.22 20.00
N PHE A 123 9.42 23.13 21.21
CA PHE A 123 8.58 22.00 21.62
C PHE A 123 7.25 21.95 20.87
N LYS A 124 6.65 23.11 20.55
CA LYS A 124 5.46 23.16 19.70
C LYS A 124 5.74 22.63 18.29
N LYS A 125 6.87 23.01 17.68
CA LYS A 125 7.27 22.49 16.34
C LYS A 125 7.50 20.98 16.37
N ILE A 126 8.11 20.46 17.45
CA ILE A 126 8.31 19.02 17.66
C ILE A 126 6.96 18.31 17.80
N MET A 127 6.07 18.80 18.67
CA MET A 127 4.73 18.27 18.90
C MET A 127 3.94 18.15 17.59
N THR A 128 3.87 19.24 16.80
CA THR A 128 3.14 19.24 15.53
C THR A 128 3.80 18.35 14.46
N ARG A 129 5.13 18.31 14.38
CA ARG A 129 5.85 17.52 13.36
C ARG A 129 5.80 16.02 13.65
N MET A 130 5.87 15.62 14.92
CA MET A 130 5.89 14.21 15.33
C MET A 130 4.51 13.66 15.66
N GLY A 131 3.46 14.49 15.62
CA GLY A 131 2.08 14.05 15.83
C GLY A 131 1.74 13.72 17.29
N PHE A 132 2.39 14.38 18.26
CA PHE A 132 2.03 14.25 19.67
C PHE A 132 0.95 15.26 20.06
N TYR A 133 0.15 14.93 21.08
CA TYR A 133 -0.90 15.83 21.55
C TYR A 133 -0.32 16.96 22.42
N ASP A 134 0.58 16.63 23.35
CA ASP A 134 1.27 17.60 24.21
C ASP A 134 2.66 17.11 24.63
N VAL A 135 3.51 18.04 25.07
CA VAL A 135 4.86 17.83 25.57
C VAL A 135 4.99 18.42 26.98
N PHE A 136 5.43 17.61 27.92
CA PHE A 136 5.57 17.98 29.32
C PHE A 136 7.03 17.96 29.78
N LEU A 137 7.42 18.99 30.54
CA LEU A 137 8.62 18.95 31.38
C LEU A 137 8.16 18.95 32.84
N ILE A 138 8.58 17.94 33.58
CA ILE A 138 8.19 17.75 34.97
C ILE A 138 9.44 17.83 35.84
N SER A 139 9.40 18.67 36.89
CA SER A 139 10.53 18.86 37.80
C SER A 139 10.85 17.59 38.59
N PRO A 140 12.03 17.50 39.23
CA PRO A 140 12.37 16.40 40.12
C PRO A 140 11.36 16.18 41.27
N GLU A 141 10.73 17.27 41.74
CA GLU A 141 9.71 17.26 42.79
C GLU A 141 8.32 16.87 42.28
N GLY A 142 8.15 16.74 40.96
CA GLY A 142 6.91 16.34 40.30
C GLY A 142 6.04 17.50 39.80
N ASP A 143 6.52 18.75 39.82
CA ASP A 143 5.74 19.88 39.31
C ASP A 143 5.76 19.89 37.78
N VAL A 144 4.59 20.05 37.16
CA VAL A 144 4.46 20.25 35.70
C VAL A 144 4.85 21.70 35.40
N ILE A 145 6.15 21.89 35.17
CA ILE A 145 6.79 23.19 34.94
C ILE A 145 6.75 23.61 33.48
N PHE A 146 6.24 22.78 32.57
CA PHE A 146 6.04 23.12 31.17
C PHE A 146 5.01 22.19 30.55
N SER A 147 4.09 22.76 29.77
CA SER A 147 3.18 22.09 28.83
C SER A 147 3.02 23.00 27.61
N VAL A 148 2.89 22.42 26.42
CA VAL A 148 2.64 23.19 25.19
C VAL A 148 1.17 23.60 25.13
N THR A 149 0.24 22.70 25.45
CA THR A 149 -1.21 22.99 25.39
C THR A 149 -1.72 23.79 26.60
N LYS A 150 -1.04 23.65 27.76
CA LYS A 150 -1.38 24.27 29.06
C LYS A 150 -2.79 23.91 29.54
N GLU A 151 -3.12 22.62 29.56
CA GLU A 151 -4.37 22.15 30.16
C GLU A 151 -4.36 22.26 31.69
N SER A 152 -5.41 21.75 32.35
CA SER A 152 -5.60 21.93 33.79
C SER A 152 -4.55 21.20 34.66
N ASP A 153 -3.76 20.30 34.08
CA ASP A 153 -2.61 19.62 34.66
C ASP A 153 -1.35 20.49 34.74
N TYR A 154 -1.22 21.49 33.88
CA TYR A 154 -0.13 22.45 33.95
C TYR A 154 -0.13 23.19 35.29
N ALA A 155 1.06 23.45 35.84
CA ALA A 155 1.23 24.05 37.17
C ALA A 155 0.67 23.23 38.35
N THR A 156 0.53 21.92 38.16
CA THR A 156 0.18 20.98 39.24
C THR A 156 1.32 20.03 39.55
N ASN A 157 1.16 19.21 40.59
CA ASN A 157 2.17 18.25 41.01
C ASN A 157 1.70 16.81 40.72
N MET A 158 2.59 15.99 40.17
CA MET A 158 2.32 14.60 39.76
C MET A 158 2.53 13.59 40.89
N VAL A 159 3.10 14.01 42.01
CA VAL A 159 3.30 13.18 43.21
C VAL A 159 2.23 13.48 44.26
N SER A 160 1.78 14.72 44.34
CA SER A 160 0.83 15.24 45.33
C SER A 160 -0.25 16.11 44.67
N GLY A 161 -1.43 16.20 45.28
CA GLY A 161 -2.54 16.98 44.69
C GLY A 161 -3.55 16.14 43.91
N ARG A 162 -4.33 16.79 43.04
CA ARG A 162 -5.51 16.22 42.37
C ARG A 162 -5.15 15.14 41.34
N TYR A 163 -4.15 15.39 40.51
CA TYR A 163 -3.83 14.54 39.35
C TYR A 163 -2.82 13.42 39.65
N ARG A 164 -2.55 13.12 40.93
CA ARG A 164 -1.55 12.09 41.31
C ARG A 164 -1.88 10.67 40.82
N GLU A 165 -3.13 10.37 40.50
CA GLU A 165 -3.55 9.03 40.04
C GLU A 165 -3.68 8.92 38.52
N THR A 166 -3.41 10.00 37.76
CA THR A 166 -3.56 10.01 36.30
C THR A 166 -2.46 9.21 35.58
N GLY A 167 -2.70 8.90 34.30
CA GLY A 167 -1.72 8.26 33.42
C GLY A 167 -0.39 9.02 33.34
N LEU A 168 -0.41 10.35 33.27
CA LEU A 168 0.80 11.19 33.28
C LEU A 168 1.58 11.03 34.59
N ALA A 169 0.89 11.05 35.74
CA ALA A 169 1.52 10.88 37.05
C ALA A 169 2.12 9.48 37.24
N LYS A 170 1.46 8.43 36.72
CA LYS A 170 2.01 7.06 36.69
C LYS A 170 3.29 7.02 35.85
N ALA A 171 3.27 7.56 34.63
CA ALA A 171 4.44 7.61 33.75
C ALA A 171 5.60 8.40 34.39
N PHE A 172 5.32 9.53 35.03
CA PHE A 172 6.29 10.31 35.79
C PHE A 172 6.96 9.48 36.89
N ARG A 173 6.19 8.80 37.76
CA ARG A 173 6.76 8.01 38.86
C ARG A 173 7.63 6.87 38.36
N MET A 174 7.19 6.19 37.31
CA MET A 174 7.96 5.12 36.68
C MET A 174 9.29 5.65 36.10
N ALA A 175 9.26 6.77 35.37
CA ALA A 175 10.47 7.38 34.83
C ALA A 175 11.41 7.95 35.91
N ALA A 176 10.88 8.65 36.92
CA ALA A 176 11.68 9.27 37.97
C ALA A 176 12.42 8.24 38.84
N SER A 177 11.79 7.09 39.14
CA SER A 177 12.41 5.98 39.87
C SER A 177 13.18 5.00 38.97
N GLY A 178 13.04 5.17 37.66
CA GLY A 178 13.60 4.31 36.63
C GLY A 178 15.05 4.59 36.25
N GLU A 179 15.53 3.77 35.32
CA GLU A 179 16.82 3.92 34.65
C GLU A 179 16.76 5.08 33.64
N ALA A 180 17.90 5.76 33.45
CA ALA A 180 18.04 6.72 32.37
C ALA A 180 18.05 5.99 31.01
N GLU A 181 17.75 6.72 29.92
CA GLU A 181 17.72 6.17 28.55
C GLU A 181 16.69 5.05 28.34
N ARG A 182 15.71 4.94 29.25
CA ARG A 182 14.57 4.02 29.14
C ARG A 182 13.26 4.80 29.07
N VAL A 183 12.32 4.27 28.28
CA VAL A 183 10.97 4.81 28.16
C VAL A 183 10.04 4.05 29.08
N TYR A 184 9.16 4.80 29.74
CA TYR A 184 8.13 4.30 30.62
C TYR A 184 6.79 4.75 30.07
N PHE A 185 5.87 3.81 29.91
CA PHE A 185 4.61 4.04 29.24
C PHE A 185 3.46 3.81 30.22
N SER A 186 2.46 4.69 30.22
CA SER A 186 1.17 4.45 30.87
C SER A 186 0.09 4.11 29.85
N ASP A 187 -0.73 3.12 30.18
CA ASP A 187 -1.83 2.64 29.33
C ASP A 187 -2.81 3.77 28.98
N ILE A 188 -3.61 3.56 27.93
CA ILE A 188 -4.68 4.49 27.56
C ILE A 188 -5.73 4.43 28.67
N GLU A 189 -5.92 5.57 29.32
CA GLU A 189 -6.90 5.78 30.38
C GLU A 189 -7.63 7.10 30.14
N SER A 190 -8.77 7.29 30.80
CA SER A 190 -9.46 8.59 30.76
C SER A 190 -8.62 9.64 31.47
N TYR A 191 -8.45 10.80 30.84
CA TYR A 191 -7.59 11.87 31.33
C TYR A 191 -8.37 13.15 31.55
N GLU A 192 -8.75 13.38 32.81
CA GLU A 192 -9.54 14.55 33.26
C GLU A 192 -9.01 15.89 32.71
N PRO A 193 -7.69 16.16 32.67
CA PRO A 193 -7.19 17.42 32.14
C PRO A 193 -7.53 17.70 30.68
N SER A 194 -7.64 16.65 29.86
CA SER A 194 -8.10 16.70 28.46
C SER A 194 -9.60 16.43 28.34
N GLN A 195 -10.41 16.88 29.30
CA GLN A 195 -11.87 16.68 29.33
C GLN A 195 -12.29 15.20 29.31
N ASP A 196 -11.59 14.39 30.10
CA ASP A 196 -11.80 12.94 30.22
C ASP A 196 -11.53 12.15 28.93
N ALA A 197 -10.94 12.77 27.91
CA ALA A 197 -10.53 12.10 26.67
C ALA A 197 -9.52 10.97 26.95
N PRO A 198 -9.54 9.88 26.17
CA PRO A 198 -8.55 8.81 26.28
C PRO A 198 -7.14 9.34 25.99
N ALA A 199 -6.20 9.07 26.88
CA ALA A 199 -4.80 9.45 26.71
C ALA A 199 -3.85 8.39 27.26
N ALA A 200 -2.73 8.21 26.58
CA ALA A 200 -1.58 7.45 27.04
C ALA A 200 -0.34 8.36 27.06
N PHE A 201 0.61 8.03 27.93
CA PHE A 201 1.80 8.86 28.11
C PHE A 201 3.07 8.02 28.03
N ALA A 202 4.04 8.51 27.27
CA ALA A 202 5.41 8.03 27.29
C ALA A 202 6.27 9.02 28.08
N ALA A 203 7.12 8.54 28.98
CA ALA A 203 7.98 9.36 29.82
C ALA A 203 9.39 8.78 29.91
N THR A 204 10.38 9.65 29.99
CA THR A 204 11.77 9.26 30.23
C THR A 204 12.47 10.22 31.17
N ARG A 205 13.49 9.70 31.83
CA ARG A 205 14.30 10.42 32.81
C ARG A 205 15.33 11.28 32.10
N VAL A 206 15.38 12.56 32.43
CA VAL A 206 16.39 13.51 31.91
C VAL A 206 17.47 13.74 32.96
N LEU A 207 18.72 13.68 32.53
CA LEU A 207 19.90 13.97 33.36
C LEU A 207 20.54 15.30 32.93
N ASP A 208 21.15 16.00 33.88
CA ASP A 208 21.99 17.17 33.58
C ASP A 208 23.39 16.76 33.07
N GLU A 209 24.19 17.73 32.64
CA GLU A 209 25.58 17.52 32.20
C GLU A 209 26.49 16.86 33.27
N LYS A 210 26.06 16.88 34.53
CA LYS A 210 26.77 16.27 35.67
C LYS A 210 26.18 14.89 36.04
N GLY A 211 25.26 14.36 35.26
CA GLY A 211 24.58 13.09 35.49
C GLY A 211 23.55 13.11 36.62
N ARG A 212 23.14 14.29 37.12
CA ARG A 212 22.12 14.43 38.17
C ARG A 212 20.74 14.43 37.54
N PHE A 213 19.75 13.95 38.28
CA PHE A 213 18.35 13.96 37.86
C PHE A 213 17.85 15.39 37.67
N ALA A 214 17.58 15.78 36.42
CA ALA A 214 17.07 17.10 36.07
C ALA A 214 15.53 17.14 36.09
N GLY A 215 14.88 15.99 35.89
CA GLY A 215 13.42 15.85 35.86
C GLY A 215 12.99 14.78 34.85
N VAL A 216 11.73 14.81 34.47
CA VAL A 216 11.13 13.86 33.51
C VAL A 216 10.61 14.61 32.30
N PHE A 217 10.95 14.10 31.12
CA PHE A 217 10.37 14.51 29.85
C PHE A 217 9.24 13.53 29.51
N ALA A 218 8.04 14.04 29.26
CA ALA A 218 6.88 13.20 28.94
C ALA A 218 6.11 13.73 27.72
N LEU A 219 5.49 12.80 27.00
CA LEU A 219 4.70 13.05 25.79
C LEU A 219 3.32 12.43 25.97
N GLN A 220 2.28 13.17 25.57
CA GLN A 220 0.94 12.62 25.40
C GLN A 220 0.78 12.10 23.98
N ILE A 221 0.44 10.82 23.86
CA ILE A 221 0.36 10.10 22.59
C ILE A 221 -0.98 10.40 21.92
N ALA A 222 -0.95 10.63 20.60
CA ALA A 222 -2.15 10.79 19.81
C ALA A 222 -2.83 9.42 19.57
N ILE A 223 -3.94 9.18 20.27
CA ILE A 223 -4.70 7.94 20.16
C ILE A 223 -5.29 7.76 18.75
N ASP A 224 -5.56 8.87 18.04
CA ASP A 224 -6.06 8.86 16.67
C ASP A 224 -5.15 8.09 15.70
N GLU A 225 -3.83 8.10 15.94
CA GLU A 225 -2.89 7.36 15.08
C GLU A 225 -2.96 5.85 15.33
N ILE A 226 -3.09 5.45 16.59
CA ILE A 226 -3.31 4.05 16.98
C ILE A 226 -4.64 3.57 16.38
N ALA A 227 -5.69 4.38 16.50
CA ALA A 227 -7.00 4.11 15.93
C ALA A 227 -6.96 4.01 14.40
N ARG A 228 -6.22 4.89 13.72
CA ARG A 228 -6.06 4.83 12.27
C ARG A 228 -5.39 3.53 11.83
N ILE A 229 -4.37 3.07 12.54
CA ILE A 229 -3.68 1.82 12.19
C ILE A 229 -4.67 0.65 12.24
N THR A 230 -5.53 0.57 13.26
CA THR A 230 -6.49 -0.53 13.38
C THR A 230 -7.67 -0.39 12.41
N THR A 231 -8.24 0.81 12.28
CA THR A 231 -9.48 1.05 11.52
C THR A 231 -9.28 1.20 10.01
N ASN A 232 -8.06 1.45 9.54
CA ASN A 232 -7.80 1.64 8.11
C ASN A 232 -8.01 0.34 7.31
N PHE A 233 -9.03 0.33 6.46
CA PHE A 233 -9.35 -0.79 5.59
C PHE A 233 -10.07 -0.30 4.33
N ASP A 234 -9.44 -0.47 3.16
CA ASP A 234 -9.93 -0.02 1.85
C ASP A 234 -10.69 -1.11 1.06
N GLY A 235 -11.12 -2.19 1.72
CA GLY A 235 -11.80 -3.32 1.06
C GLY A 235 -13.33 -3.25 1.09
N GLU A 236 -13.97 -4.16 0.36
CA GLU A 236 -15.44 -4.23 0.23
C GLU A 236 -16.16 -4.87 1.43
N LEU A 237 -15.43 -5.37 2.45
CA LEU A 237 -16.03 -6.02 3.62
C LEU A 237 -16.70 -5.00 4.53
N GLU A 238 -18.03 -5.05 4.64
CA GLU A 238 -18.83 -4.09 5.37
C GLU A 238 -18.82 -4.35 6.89
N THR A 239 -18.68 -5.61 7.32
CA THR A 239 -18.78 -6.00 8.74
C THR A 239 -17.45 -6.36 9.40
N LEU A 240 -16.34 -6.28 8.67
CA LEU A 240 -15.00 -6.49 9.23
C LEU A 240 -14.71 -5.39 10.26
N ASP A 241 -14.40 -5.70 11.51
CA ASP A 241 -13.94 -4.71 12.47
C ASP A 241 -12.60 -5.14 13.03
N VAL A 242 -11.65 -4.19 13.10
CA VAL A 242 -10.32 -4.44 13.63
C VAL A 242 -10.03 -3.41 14.70
N TYR A 243 -9.81 -3.87 15.91
CA TYR A 243 -9.66 -3.01 17.08
C TYR A 243 -8.65 -3.58 18.06
N LEU A 244 -8.16 -2.68 18.91
CA LEU A 244 -7.24 -2.97 19.99
C LEU A 244 -8.00 -3.03 21.31
N ILE A 245 -7.68 -4.01 22.15
CA ILE A 245 -8.28 -4.15 23.49
C ILE A 245 -7.20 -4.33 24.55
N GLY A 246 -7.44 -3.80 25.75
CA GLY A 246 -6.62 -4.05 26.92
C GLY A 246 -7.05 -5.29 27.71
N LYS A 247 -6.17 -5.78 28.58
CA LYS A 247 -6.45 -6.90 29.51
C LYS A 247 -7.61 -6.61 30.48
N ASP A 248 -7.95 -5.35 30.66
CA ASP A 248 -9.10 -4.87 31.42
C ASP A 248 -10.43 -4.97 30.65
N PHE A 249 -10.44 -5.61 29.47
CA PHE A 249 -11.59 -5.76 28.58
C PHE A 249 -12.14 -4.44 28.05
N LYS A 250 -11.36 -3.35 28.10
CA LYS A 250 -11.75 -2.07 27.52
C LYS A 250 -11.10 -1.86 26.16
N ALA A 251 -11.86 -1.31 25.22
CA ALA A 251 -11.34 -0.93 23.92
C ALA A 251 -10.26 0.15 24.03
N ARG A 252 -9.23 0.06 23.20
CA ARG A 252 -8.11 1.01 23.10
C ARG A 252 -8.17 1.82 21.79
N THR A 253 -8.95 1.35 20.84
CA THR A 253 -9.32 2.03 19.59
C THR A 253 -10.82 1.93 19.40
N PRO A 254 -11.46 2.86 18.68
CA PRO A 254 -12.88 2.74 18.37
C PRO A 254 -13.10 1.67 17.30
N SER A 255 -14.33 1.16 17.24
CA SER A 255 -14.82 0.38 16.10
C SER A 255 -14.95 1.29 14.88
N ARG A 256 -14.64 0.76 13.69
CA ARG A 256 -14.91 1.50 12.44
C ARG A 256 -16.37 1.41 11.99
N LEU A 257 -17.13 0.45 12.55
CA LEU A 257 -18.52 0.19 12.20
C LEU A 257 -19.46 1.19 12.85
N ASP A 258 -20.54 1.56 12.13
CA ASP A 258 -21.61 2.42 12.66
C ASP A 258 -22.33 1.73 13.82
N GLY A 259 -22.48 2.43 14.94
CA GLY A 259 -23.01 1.88 16.19
C GLY A 259 -22.10 0.84 16.87
N GLY A 260 -20.81 0.80 16.53
CA GLY A 260 -19.81 0.02 17.23
C GLY A 260 -19.38 0.64 18.56
N HIS A 261 -18.29 0.12 19.14
CA HIS A 261 -17.79 0.55 20.44
C HIS A 261 -16.87 1.78 20.35
N ASP A 262 -16.89 2.60 21.39
CA ASP A 262 -15.97 3.74 21.56
C ASP A 262 -14.68 3.34 22.32
N VAL A 263 -13.67 4.21 22.27
CA VAL A 263 -12.43 4.03 23.05
C VAL A 263 -12.75 4.02 24.56
N LEU A 264 -12.15 3.08 25.30
CA LEU A 264 -12.38 2.78 26.72
C LEU A 264 -13.76 2.20 27.08
N GLU A 265 -14.60 1.87 26.10
CA GLU A 265 -15.83 1.13 26.34
C GLU A 265 -15.51 -0.30 26.80
N GLU A 266 -16.27 -0.81 27.78
CA GLU A 266 -16.12 -2.17 28.30
C GLU A 266 -16.78 -3.16 27.35
N LEU A 267 -15.97 -4.08 26.82
CA LEU A 267 -16.40 -5.09 25.86
C LEU A 267 -16.82 -6.39 26.56
N PRO A 268 -17.78 -7.14 25.97
CA PRO A 268 -18.24 -8.39 26.55
C PRO A 268 -17.12 -9.43 26.64
N HIS A 269 -17.22 -10.33 27.62
CA HIS A 269 -16.31 -11.45 27.80
C HIS A 269 -16.55 -12.54 26.74
N LEU A 270 -16.03 -12.31 25.53
CA LEU A 270 -16.13 -13.25 24.42
C LEU A 270 -14.92 -14.20 24.41
N PRO A 271 -15.11 -15.47 23.99
CA PRO A 271 -14.04 -16.47 24.00
C PRO A 271 -12.75 -16.04 23.31
N TYR A 272 -12.86 -15.29 22.21
CA TYR A 272 -11.69 -14.80 21.47
C TYR A 272 -10.93 -13.72 22.24
N ILE A 273 -11.63 -12.83 22.94
CA ILE A 273 -11.06 -11.78 23.80
C ILE A 273 -10.38 -12.39 25.02
N GLU A 274 -11.04 -13.34 25.69
CA GLU A 274 -10.44 -14.03 26.84
C GLU A 274 -9.19 -14.82 26.45
N SER A 275 -9.24 -15.48 25.29
CA SER A 275 -8.14 -16.29 24.81
C SER A 275 -6.87 -15.45 24.55
N ALA A 276 -7.05 -14.19 24.15
CA ALA A 276 -5.97 -13.23 23.90
C ALA A 276 -5.03 -13.04 25.09
N PHE A 277 -5.59 -13.06 26.31
CA PHE A 277 -4.87 -12.77 27.55
C PHE A 277 -4.57 -14.00 28.40
N SER A 278 -5.05 -15.18 27.98
CA SER A 278 -4.85 -16.45 28.68
C SER A 278 -3.49 -17.11 28.38
N SER A 279 -2.82 -16.69 27.30
CA SER A 279 -1.47 -17.13 26.94
C SER A 279 -0.45 -16.39 27.82
N GLY A 280 0.29 -17.11 28.67
CA GLY A 280 1.20 -16.51 29.66
C GLY A 280 2.34 -15.67 29.06
N PRO A 281 2.97 -14.78 29.86
CA PRO A 281 3.98 -13.81 29.42
C PRO A 281 5.36 -14.39 29.01
N GLU A 282 5.50 -15.71 28.84
CA GLU A 282 6.77 -16.40 28.54
C GLU A 282 7.06 -16.61 27.04
N ALA A 283 6.36 -15.91 26.13
CA ALA A 283 6.81 -15.82 24.75
C ALA A 283 8.06 -14.93 24.67
N GLN A 284 9.22 -15.58 24.63
CA GLN A 284 10.55 -15.00 24.79
C GLN A 284 10.88 -13.92 23.72
N PRO A 285 11.54 -12.80 24.06
CA PRO A 285 11.78 -11.69 23.12
C PRO A 285 12.98 -11.86 22.17
N ASP A 286 13.72 -12.99 22.21
CA ASP A 286 15.03 -13.08 21.56
C ASP A 286 15.14 -14.26 20.59
N GLY A 287 15.39 -13.92 19.32
CA GLY A 287 16.18 -14.70 18.35
C GLY A 287 15.80 -16.17 18.12
N GLY A 288 14.79 -16.42 17.30
CA GLY A 288 14.54 -17.76 16.75
C GLY A 288 13.52 -17.75 15.62
N THR A 289 13.97 -18.07 14.41
CA THR A 289 13.24 -18.00 13.13
C THR A 289 12.13 -19.06 12.94
N ASP A 290 11.36 -19.41 13.97
CA ASP A 290 10.17 -20.27 13.79
C ASP A 290 9.07 -20.07 14.86
N GLY A 291 9.09 -18.92 15.55
CA GLY A 291 8.14 -18.60 16.64
C GLY A 291 6.79 -18.10 16.11
N ARG A 292 5.90 -19.00 15.71
CA ARG A 292 4.46 -18.69 15.51
C ARG A 292 3.92 -18.05 16.79
N HIS A 293 3.78 -16.72 16.81
CA HIS A 293 2.92 -16.06 17.77
C HIS A 293 1.53 -16.67 17.52
N ALA A 294 0.96 -17.32 18.53
CA ALA A 294 -0.25 -18.11 18.33
C ALA A 294 -1.44 -17.18 18.12
N GLU A 295 -1.61 -16.70 16.90
CA GLU A 295 -2.85 -16.10 16.45
C GLU A 295 -3.95 -17.13 16.64
N LEU A 296 -4.93 -16.79 17.50
CA LEU A 296 -6.01 -17.70 17.84
C LEU A 296 -7.18 -17.42 16.91
N PHE A 297 -7.46 -18.39 16.04
CA PHE A 297 -8.62 -18.36 15.15
C PHE A 297 -9.84 -18.95 15.84
N HIS A 298 -10.92 -18.17 15.85
CA HIS A 298 -12.23 -18.55 16.38
C HIS A 298 -13.24 -18.58 15.23
N PRO A 299 -13.53 -19.77 14.68
CA PRO A 299 -14.34 -19.89 13.46
C PRO A 299 -15.81 -19.50 13.67
N GLU A 300 -16.32 -19.62 14.90
CA GLU A 300 -17.74 -19.41 15.20
C GLU A 300 -17.93 -18.98 16.65
N VAL A 301 -18.35 -17.73 16.85
CA VAL A 301 -18.74 -17.20 18.16
C VAL A 301 -20.04 -16.42 18.03
N GLN A 302 -21.03 -16.77 18.85
CA GLN A 302 -22.27 -15.99 18.95
C GLN A 302 -22.08 -14.80 19.88
N LYS A 303 -22.47 -13.61 19.39
CA LYS A 303 -22.56 -12.38 20.17
C LYS A 303 -23.95 -12.26 20.79
N GLU A 304 -24.07 -11.43 21.83
CA GLU A 304 -25.35 -11.19 22.52
C GLU A 304 -26.42 -10.54 21.62
N ASP A 305 -25.99 -9.81 20.58
CA ASP A 305 -26.85 -9.22 19.56
C ASP A 305 -27.44 -10.25 18.57
N GLY A 306 -27.09 -11.54 18.71
CA GLY A 306 -27.54 -12.64 17.86
C GLY A 306 -26.73 -12.84 16.59
N ARG A 307 -25.74 -11.99 16.29
CA ARG A 307 -24.79 -12.19 15.18
C ARG A 307 -23.83 -13.32 15.52
N THR A 308 -23.36 -14.00 14.48
CA THR A 308 -22.31 -15.01 14.61
C THR A 308 -21.08 -14.50 13.88
N VAL A 309 -20.00 -14.29 14.62
CA VAL A 309 -18.76 -13.73 14.07
C VAL A 309 -17.67 -14.80 13.99
N THR A 310 -16.78 -14.59 13.04
CA THR A 310 -15.47 -15.24 12.97
C THR A 310 -14.44 -14.23 13.48
N ALA A 311 -13.53 -14.64 14.35
CA ALA A 311 -12.54 -13.73 14.93
C ALA A 311 -11.12 -14.31 14.89
N VAL A 312 -10.14 -13.44 14.69
CA VAL A 312 -8.71 -13.73 14.90
C VAL A 312 -8.20 -12.78 15.96
N THR A 313 -7.29 -13.28 16.81
CA THR A 313 -6.69 -12.46 17.86
C THR A 313 -5.18 -12.63 17.90
N GLY A 314 -4.47 -11.50 17.93
CA GLY A 314 -3.00 -11.42 18.03
C GLY A 314 -2.58 -10.63 19.27
N PRO A 315 -1.63 -11.12 20.09
CA PRO A 315 -1.17 -10.42 21.28
C PRO A 315 -0.24 -9.25 20.90
N LEU A 316 -0.35 -8.13 21.61
CA LEU A 316 0.55 -6.99 21.49
C LEU A 316 1.04 -6.57 22.88
N ASN A 317 2.32 -6.83 23.17
CA ASN A 317 2.93 -6.44 24.45
C ASN A 317 3.86 -5.25 24.26
N PHE A 318 3.69 -4.19 25.05
CA PHE A 318 4.54 -3.00 24.99
C PHE A 318 4.80 -2.43 26.39
N HIS A 319 6.06 -2.27 26.78
CA HIS A 319 6.50 -1.82 28.11
C HIS A 319 5.77 -2.45 29.30
N GLY A 320 5.42 -3.74 29.20
CA GLY A 320 4.72 -4.50 30.24
C GLY A 320 3.19 -4.37 30.22
N ILE A 321 2.63 -3.58 29.30
CA ILE A 321 1.20 -3.51 29.03
C ILE A 321 0.84 -4.61 28.03
N GLN A 322 -0.23 -5.32 28.33
CA GLN A 322 -0.76 -6.39 27.49
C GLN A 322 -2.00 -5.89 26.76
N TRP A 323 -1.87 -5.71 25.46
CA TRP A 323 -2.96 -5.47 24.54
C TRP A 323 -3.17 -6.67 23.63
N ALA A 324 -4.30 -6.68 22.93
CA ALA A 324 -4.58 -7.64 21.88
C ALA A 324 -5.23 -6.94 20.69
N VAL A 325 -4.78 -7.27 19.49
CA VAL A 325 -5.41 -6.88 18.23
C VAL A 325 -6.43 -7.94 17.88
N ILE A 326 -7.67 -7.53 17.66
CA ILE A 326 -8.78 -8.41 17.30
C ILE A 326 -9.27 -7.99 15.92
N ALA A 327 -9.41 -8.96 15.02
CA ALA A 327 -10.21 -8.81 13.82
C ALA A 327 -11.46 -9.67 13.96
N GLU A 328 -12.64 -9.09 13.80
CA GLU A 328 -13.92 -9.80 13.78
C GLU A 328 -14.67 -9.53 12.47
N LEU A 329 -15.39 -10.54 11.96
CA LEU A 329 -16.14 -10.45 10.71
C LEU A 329 -17.43 -11.25 10.81
N ASP A 330 -18.56 -10.70 10.33
CA ASP A 330 -19.84 -11.39 10.37
C ASP A 330 -19.81 -12.61 9.44
N ARG A 331 -20.15 -13.76 9.99
CA ARG A 331 -20.17 -15.01 9.25
C ARG A 331 -21.23 -15.04 8.15
N ALA A 332 -22.29 -14.23 8.28
CA ALA A 332 -23.26 -14.07 7.20
C ALA A 332 -22.64 -13.46 5.94
N GLU A 333 -21.74 -12.47 6.11
CA GLU A 333 -21.01 -11.83 5.02
C GLU A 333 -20.00 -12.80 4.39
N ILE A 334 -19.21 -13.49 5.22
CA ILE A 334 -18.25 -14.52 4.79
C ILE A 334 -18.94 -15.58 3.91
N LEU A 335 -20.15 -16.01 4.28
CA LEU A 335 -20.89 -17.06 3.59
C LEU A 335 -21.78 -16.56 2.45
N ALA A 336 -21.93 -15.25 2.24
CA ALA A 336 -22.77 -14.70 1.17
C ALA A 336 -22.33 -15.13 -0.24
N PRO A 337 -21.02 -15.13 -0.59
CA PRO A 337 -20.54 -15.68 -1.86
C PRO A 337 -20.90 -17.17 -2.03
N ALA A 338 -20.76 -17.97 -0.96
CA ALA A 338 -21.11 -19.39 -0.96
C ALA A 338 -22.61 -19.63 -1.17
N ALA A 339 -23.47 -18.78 -0.61
CA ALA A 339 -24.91 -18.84 -0.81
C ALA A 339 -25.32 -18.51 -2.25
N ARG A 340 -24.69 -17.51 -2.88
CA ARG A 340 -24.92 -17.14 -4.28
C ARG A 340 -24.47 -18.25 -5.22
N GLN A 341 -23.28 -18.82 -4.98
CA GLN A 341 -22.77 -19.95 -5.77
C GLN A 341 -23.67 -21.19 -5.67
N ARG A 342 -24.20 -21.47 -4.47
CA ARG A 342 -25.20 -22.53 -4.28
C ARG A 342 -26.45 -22.32 -5.15
N GLN A 343 -26.96 -21.09 -5.26
CA GLN A 343 -28.15 -20.80 -6.08
C GLN A 343 -27.89 -21.02 -7.58
N VAL A 344 -26.75 -20.54 -8.08
CA VAL A 344 -26.34 -20.76 -9.47
C VAL A 344 -26.17 -22.26 -9.74
N MET A 345 -25.50 -22.98 -8.84
CA MET A 345 -25.30 -24.43 -8.99
C MET A 345 -26.62 -25.20 -8.95
N LEU A 346 -27.60 -24.78 -8.13
CA LEU A 346 -28.95 -25.35 -8.12
C LEU A 346 -29.68 -25.11 -9.44
N LEU A 347 -29.62 -23.90 -10.01
CA LEU A 347 -30.28 -23.57 -11.28
C LEU A 347 -29.68 -24.37 -12.45
N VAL A 348 -28.35 -24.46 -12.52
CA VAL A 348 -27.65 -25.25 -13.55
C VAL A 348 -27.99 -26.74 -13.39
N SER A 349 -27.92 -27.26 -12.17
CA SER A 349 -28.24 -28.68 -11.89
C SER A 349 -29.70 -29.02 -12.19
N LEU A 350 -30.64 -28.13 -11.86
CA LEU A 350 -32.06 -28.29 -12.18
C LEU A 350 -32.28 -28.31 -13.69
N SER A 351 -31.59 -27.44 -14.43
CA SER A 351 -31.65 -27.38 -15.90
C SER A 351 -31.13 -28.67 -16.53
N CYS A 352 -29.96 -29.15 -16.09
CA CYS A 352 -29.39 -30.43 -16.55
C CYS A 352 -30.28 -31.62 -16.18
N ALA A 353 -30.80 -31.66 -14.95
CA ALA A 353 -31.69 -32.74 -14.50
C ALA A 353 -33.01 -32.76 -15.30
N ALA A 354 -33.57 -31.59 -15.63
CA ALA A 354 -34.75 -31.47 -16.48
C ALA A 354 -34.46 -31.98 -17.91
N ALA A 355 -33.32 -31.59 -18.51
CA ALA A 355 -32.91 -32.05 -19.83
C ALA A 355 -32.70 -33.57 -19.88
N ILE A 356 -31.97 -34.14 -18.91
CA ILE A 356 -31.72 -35.59 -18.82
C ILE A 356 -33.03 -36.36 -18.55
N SER A 357 -33.90 -35.85 -17.69
CA SER A 357 -35.20 -36.46 -17.40
C SER A 357 -36.13 -36.43 -18.62
N PHE A 358 -36.10 -35.34 -19.39
CA PHE A 358 -36.87 -35.21 -20.63
C PHE A 358 -36.37 -36.17 -21.71
N LEU A 359 -35.04 -36.24 -21.92
CA LEU A 359 -34.41 -37.18 -22.85
C LEU A 359 -34.65 -38.64 -22.42
N GLY A 360 -34.51 -38.94 -21.14
CA GLY A 360 -34.78 -40.27 -20.57
C GLY A 360 -36.26 -40.67 -20.68
N TRP A 361 -37.18 -39.71 -20.54
CA TRP A 361 -38.61 -39.93 -20.77
C TRP A 361 -38.94 -40.21 -22.24
N LEU A 362 -38.34 -39.46 -23.18
CA LEU A 362 -38.48 -39.70 -24.62
C LEU A 362 -37.96 -41.09 -25.00
N PHE A 363 -36.80 -41.48 -24.48
CA PHE A 363 -36.20 -42.80 -24.69
C PHE A 363 -37.04 -43.94 -24.08
N ALA A 364 -37.52 -43.78 -22.84
CA ALA A 364 -38.39 -44.78 -22.22
C ALA A 364 -39.72 -44.94 -22.98
N ARG A 365 -40.27 -43.84 -23.53
CA ARG A 365 -41.51 -43.84 -24.31
C ARG A 365 -41.33 -44.48 -25.69
N SER A 366 -40.18 -44.28 -26.33
CA SER A 366 -39.88 -44.88 -27.65
C SER A 366 -39.71 -46.40 -27.57
N VAL A 367 -39.18 -46.91 -26.45
CA VAL A 367 -38.93 -48.35 -26.25
C VAL A 367 -40.13 -49.08 -25.64
N THR A 368 -40.80 -48.51 -24.64
CA THR A 368 -41.77 -49.31 -23.84
C THR A 368 -43.19 -49.31 -24.40
N LYS A 369 -43.60 -48.28 -25.14
CA LYS A 369 -44.94 -48.23 -25.76
C LYS A 369 -45.13 -49.30 -26.84
N PRO A 370 -44.14 -49.59 -27.70
CA PRO A 370 -44.22 -50.69 -28.66
C PRO A 370 -44.23 -52.08 -28.00
N ILE A 371 -43.42 -52.30 -26.94
CA ILE A 371 -43.33 -53.60 -26.26
C ILE A 371 -44.64 -54.00 -25.57
N ASN A 372 -45.32 -53.06 -24.90
CA ASN A 372 -46.62 -53.35 -24.28
C ASN A 372 -47.70 -53.70 -25.32
N ARG A 373 -47.72 -53.03 -26.48
CA ARG A 373 -48.67 -53.33 -27.57
C ARG A 373 -48.46 -54.73 -28.15
N ILE A 374 -47.22 -55.18 -28.25
CA ILE A 374 -46.91 -56.55 -28.70
C ILE A 374 -47.37 -57.58 -27.67
N CYS A 375 -47.18 -57.33 -26.36
CA CYS A 375 -47.69 -58.22 -25.31
C CYS A 375 -49.23 -58.30 -25.32
N GLU A 376 -49.93 -57.16 -25.45
CA GLU A 376 -51.41 -57.12 -25.56
C GLU A 376 -51.91 -57.87 -26.81
N HIS A 377 -51.21 -57.76 -27.94
CA HIS A 377 -51.56 -58.48 -29.17
C HIS A 377 -51.27 -59.98 -29.06
N MET A 378 -50.21 -60.37 -28.35
CA MET A 378 -49.87 -61.78 -28.10
C MET A 378 -50.91 -62.45 -27.19
N GLU A 379 -51.45 -61.72 -26.20
CA GLU A 379 -52.51 -62.19 -25.32
C GLU A 379 -53.87 -62.27 -26.03
N ALA A 380 -54.19 -61.33 -26.93
CA ALA A 380 -55.40 -61.35 -27.76
C ALA A 380 -55.43 -62.51 -28.79
N VAL A 381 -54.28 -62.83 -29.38
CA VAL A 381 -54.11 -63.98 -30.28
C VAL A 381 -54.19 -65.29 -29.50
N SER A 382 -53.59 -65.35 -28.29
CA SER A 382 -53.68 -66.51 -27.38
C SER A 382 -55.10 -66.77 -26.85
N SER A 383 -55.95 -65.75 -26.74
CA SER A 383 -57.34 -65.88 -26.27
C SER A 383 -58.36 -66.15 -27.40
N GLY A 384 -57.89 -66.43 -28.61
CA GLY A 384 -58.74 -66.83 -29.74
C GLY A 384 -59.37 -65.69 -30.55
N ASN A 385 -58.94 -64.43 -30.35
CA ASN A 385 -59.46 -63.29 -31.11
C ASN A 385 -58.54 -62.94 -32.29
N LEU A 386 -58.81 -63.55 -33.44
CA LEU A 386 -57.94 -63.51 -34.62
C LEU A 386 -58.23 -62.36 -35.61
N ASN A 387 -58.98 -61.32 -35.22
CA ASN A 387 -59.32 -60.18 -36.12
C ASN A 387 -58.64 -58.85 -35.72
N THR A 388 -57.66 -58.89 -34.82
CA THR A 388 -56.92 -57.71 -34.38
C THR A 388 -55.76 -57.40 -35.34
N ARG A 389 -55.72 -56.15 -35.84
CA ARG A 389 -54.67 -55.69 -36.77
C ARG A 389 -53.39 -55.39 -35.98
N ILE A 390 -52.33 -56.17 -36.22
CA ILE A 390 -51.05 -56.01 -35.53
C ILE A 390 -50.23 -54.89 -36.18
N GLU A 391 -50.46 -53.65 -35.74
CA GLU A 391 -49.76 -52.44 -36.24
C GLU A 391 -48.23 -52.47 -36.05
N ALA A 392 -47.71 -53.28 -35.11
CA ALA A 392 -46.27 -53.38 -34.88
C ALA A 392 -45.51 -54.03 -36.05
N ALA A 393 -46.18 -54.77 -36.93
CA ALA A 393 -45.57 -55.49 -38.06
C ALA A 393 -45.03 -54.57 -39.19
N SER A 394 -45.38 -53.27 -39.19
CA SER A 394 -44.87 -52.29 -40.15
C SER A 394 -43.59 -51.59 -39.71
N ARG A 395 -43.02 -51.94 -38.54
CA ARG A 395 -41.72 -51.42 -38.09
C ARG A 395 -40.55 -52.19 -38.72
N GLN A 396 -39.42 -51.50 -38.89
CA GLN A 396 -38.19 -52.01 -39.50
C GLN A 396 -37.13 -52.46 -38.46
N ASP A 397 -37.42 -52.33 -37.15
CA ASP A 397 -36.53 -52.67 -36.04
C ASP A 397 -36.83 -54.07 -35.43
N GLU A 398 -36.07 -54.48 -34.40
CA GLU A 398 -36.20 -55.78 -33.72
C GLU A 398 -37.60 -56.01 -33.14
N ILE A 399 -38.31 -54.93 -32.80
CA ILE A 399 -39.71 -54.93 -32.34
C ILE A 399 -40.67 -55.23 -33.50
N GLY A 400 -40.38 -54.71 -34.70
CA GLY A 400 -41.07 -55.08 -35.95
C GLY A 400 -40.89 -56.54 -36.33
N LYS A 401 -39.72 -57.13 -36.04
CA LYS A 401 -39.43 -58.55 -36.26
C LYS A 401 -40.35 -59.44 -35.42
N ILE A 402 -40.59 -59.10 -34.14
CA ILE A 402 -41.54 -59.81 -33.24
C ILE A 402 -43.00 -59.63 -33.70
N GLY A 403 -43.38 -58.42 -34.15
CA GLY A 403 -44.71 -58.15 -34.69
C GLY A 403 -45.04 -58.95 -35.96
N LYS A 404 -44.05 -59.13 -36.86
CA LYS A 404 -44.18 -59.96 -38.06
C LYS A 404 -44.32 -61.46 -37.74
N THR A 405 -43.63 -61.97 -36.71
CA THR A 405 -43.74 -63.37 -36.25
C THR A 405 -45.10 -63.69 -35.63
N LEU A 406 -45.74 -62.72 -34.96
CA LEU A 406 -47.10 -62.86 -34.42
C LEU A 406 -48.18 -62.88 -35.51
N VAL A 407 -47.98 -62.12 -36.60
CA VAL A 407 -48.83 -62.15 -37.80
C VAL A 407 -48.66 -63.44 -38.59
N SER A 408 -47.43 -63.98 -38.68
CA SER A 408 -47.18 -65.24 -39.39
C SER A 408 -47.84 -66.43 -38.69
N MET A 409 -47.79 -66.50 -37.36
CA MET A 409 -48.44 -67.57 -36.58
C MET A 409 -49.99 -67.57 -36.72
N GLN A 410 -50.59 -66.41 -37.00
CA GLN A 410 -52.01 -66.22 -37.29
C GLN A 410 -52.39 -66.63 -38.73
N ALA A 411 -51.44 -66.54 -39.65
CA ALA A 411 -51.58 -66.90 -41.07
C ALA A 411 -51.26 -68.39 -41.35
N ASP A 412 -50.36 -68.99 -40.58
CA ASP A 412 -49.84 -70.35 -40.77
C ASP A 412 -50.90 -71.46 -40.56
N LEU A 413 -52.01 -71.18 -39.86
CA LEU A 413 -53.12 -72.12 -39.69
C LEU A 413 -54.15 -72.12 -40.84
N LYS A 414 -54.07 -71.20 -41.81
CA LYS A 414 -55.09 -71.10 -42.88
C LYS A 414 -54.64 -71.57 -44.26
N GLN A 415 -53.35 -71.79 -44.51
CA GLN A 415 -52.90 -72.25 -45.84
C GLN A 415 -51.74 -73.26 -45.78
N ALA A 416 -51.91 -74.31 -44.99
CA ALA A 416 -51.23 -75.58 -45.25
C ALA A 416 -51.96 -76.34 -46.38
N ARG A 417 -51.87 -75.84 -47.62
CA ARG A 417 -52.06 -76.62 -48.86
C ARG A 417 -51.88 -75.73 -50.09
N LEU A 418 -50.87 -76.08 -50.90
CA LEU A 418 -50.55 -75.58 -52.24
C LEU A 418 -49.92 -74.18 -52.22
N ALA A 419 -48.69 -73.92 -52.63
CA ALA A 419 -47.96 -74.52 -53.74
C ALA A 419 -46.45 -74.32 -53.55
N GLU A 420 -45.72 -75.40 -53.83
CA GLU A 420 -44.29 -75.59 -53.70
C GLU A 420 -43.54 -75.18 -54.99
N GLU A 421 -44.13 -74.33 -55.83
CA GLU A 421 -43.74 -74.21 -57.26
C GLU A 421 -43.33 -72.79 -57.70
N ARG A 422 -42.84 -71.93 -56.78
CA ARG A 422 -42.29 -70.60 -57.15
C ARG A 422 -40.94 -70.28 -56.48
N ARG A 423 -40.13 -71.28 -56.16
CA ARG A 423 -38.83 -71.11 -55.46
C ARG A 423 -37.63 -70.81 -56.35
N ASP A 424 -37.67 -71.05 -57.66
CA ASP A 424 -36.42 -71.01 -58.44
C ASP A 424 -36.16 -69.70 -59.22
N GLU A 425 -37.17 -68.89 -59.53
CA GLU A 425 -36.99 -67.59 -60.22
C GLU A 425 -36.74 -66.42 -59.24
N LEU A 426 -37.48 -66.36 -58.13
CA LEU A 426 -37.28 -65.35 -57.06
C LEU A 426 -35.91 -65.47 -56.38
N GLN A 427 -35.33 -66.66 -56.35
CA GLN A 427 -34.07 -66.92 -55.68
C GLN A 427 -32.88 -66.33 -56.46
N ARG A 428 -32.94 -66.24 -57.80
CA ARG A 428 -31.87 -65.58 -58.60
C ARG A 428 -31.92 -64.06 -58.50
N GLU A 429 -33.12 -63.47 -58.49
CA GLU A 429 -33.30 -62.02 -58.30
C GLU A 429 -32.90 -61.59 -56.88
N GLN A 430 -33.25 -62.38 -55.85
CA GLN A 430 -32.78 -62.14 -54.48
C GLN A 430 -31.28 -62.35 -54.33
N GLN A 431 -30.69 -63.36 -54.99
CA GLN A 431 -29.25 -63.61 -54.93
C GLN A 431 -28.47 -62.38 -55.43
N PHE A 432 -28.87 -61.79 -56.55
CA PHE A 432 -28.24 -60.59 -57.11
C PHE A 432 -28.34 -59.38 -56.17
N VAL A 433 -29.54 -59.08 -55.64
CA VAL A 433 -29.74 -57.95 -54.71
C VAL A 433 -28.92 -58.15 -53.43
N VAL A 434 -28.91 -59.36 -52.88
CA VAL A 434 -28.14 -59.69 -51.67
C VAL A 434 -26.64 -59.62 -51.94
N GLU A 435 -26.16 -60.09 -53.09
CA GLU A 435 -24.75 -60.07 -53.45
C GLU A 435 -24.26 -58.63 -53.68
N SER A 436 -24.99 -57.82 -54.43
CA SER A 436 -24.64 -56.41 -54.68
C SER A 436 -24.73 -55.54 -53.42
N LEU A 437 -25.75 -55.76 -52.58
CA LEU A 437 -25.85 -55.07 -51.28
C LEU A 437 -24.82 -55.57 -50.29
N SER A 438 -24.51 -56.87 -50.25
CA SER A 438 -23.45 -57.44 -49.41
C SER A 438 -22.08 -56.88 -49.82
N ALA A 439 -21.79 -56.79 -51.12
CA ALA A 439 -20.56 -56.19 -51.62
C ALA A 439 -20.47 -54.69 -51.26
N GLY A 440 -21.60 -53.96 -51.35
CA GLY A 440 -21.70 -52.57 -50.88
C GLY A 440 -21.44 -52.45 -49.37
N LEU A 441 -22.12 -53.25 -48.56
CA LEU A 441 -21.97 -53.27 -47.10
C LEU A 441 -20.55 -53.66 -46.66
N VAL A 442 -19.87 -54.56 -47.39
CA VAL A 442 -18.46 -54.89 -47.15
C VAL A 442 -17.58 -53.67 -47.39
N ARG A 443 -17.77 -52.94 -48.50
CA ARG A 443 -17.06 -51.68 -48.76
C ARG A 443 -17.35 -50.61 -47.72
N LEU A 444 -18.63 -50.43 -47.37
CA LEU A 444 -19.08 -49.51 -46.31
C LEU A 444 -18.43 -49.85 -44.96
N SER A 445 -18.35 -51.14 -44.61
CA SER A 445 -17.71 -51.61 -43.37
C SER A 445 -16.19 -51.43 -43.36
N ALA A 446 -15.57 -51.36 -44.55
CA ALA A 446 -14.17 -51.04 -44.74
C ALA A 446 -13.92 -49.52 -44.85
N GLY A 447 -14.97 -48.70 -44.68
CA GLY A 447 -14.87 -47.24 -44.72
C GLY A 447 -14.83 -46.62 -46.13
N ASP A 448 -15.15 -47.37 -47.18
CA ASP A 448 -15.21 -46.85 -48.55
C ASP A 448 -16.60 -46.26 -48.86
N PHE A 449 -16.68 -44.93 -48.84
CA PHE A 449 -17.86 -44.13 -49.17
C PHE A 449 -17.78 -43.55 -50.60
N SER A 450 -16.81 -43.98 -51.41
CA SER A 450 -16.56 -43.40 -52.73
C SER A 450 -17.35 -44.08 -53.87
N GLN A 451 -17.93 -45.26 -53.60
CA GLN A 451 -18.51 -46.13 -54.62
C GLN A 451 -20.00 -46.43 -54.35
N PRO A 452 -20.94 -45.70 -54.99
CA PRO A 452 -22.36 -46.03 -54.93
C PRO A 452 -22.68 -47.32 -55.71
N ILE A 453 -23.81 -47.95 -55.40
CA ILE A 453 -24.32 -49.07 -56.20
C ILE A 453 -24.96 -48.51 -57.47
N SER A 454 -24.24 -48.65 -58.59
CA SER A 454 -24.64 -48.15 -59.92
C SER A 454 -25.57 -49.10 -60.67
N GLU A 455 -25.58 -50.39 -60.32
CA GLU A 455 -26.42 -51.40 -60.97
C GLU A 455 -27.87 -51.31 -60.49
N THR A 456 -28.81 -51.26 -61.43
CA THR A 456 -30.24 -51.13 -61.14
C THR A 456 -30.80 -52.41 -60.54
N PHE A 457 -31.53 -52.30 -59.42
CA PHE A 457 -32.17 -53.45 -58.80
C PHE A 457 -33.55 -53.70 -59.43
N PRO A 458 -34.09 -54.93 -59.32
CA PRO A 458 -35.49 -55.20 -59.65
C PRO A 458 -36.42 -54.22 -58.92
N LYS A 459 -37.55 -53.85 -59.53
CA LYS A 459 -38.48 -52.81 -59.01
C LYS A 459 -38.83 -52.97 -57.53
N ASP A 460 -38.99 -54.21 -57.08
CA ASP A 460 -39.37 -54.52 -55.69
C ASP A 460 -38.25 -54.25 -54.67
N HIS A 461 -37.00 -54.09 -55.11
CA HIS A 461 -35.81 -53.89 -54.28
C HIS A 461 -35.05 -52.57 -54.58
N GLU A 462 -35.45 -51.79 -55.58
CA GLU A 462 -34.77 -50.53 -55.98
C GLU A 462 -34.69 -49.49 -54.85
N GLN A 463 -35.66 -49.47 -53.93
CA GLN A 463 -35.61 -48.62 -52.73
C GLN A 463 -34.37 -48.92 -51.86
N LEU A 464 -33.94 -50.19 -51.76
CA LEU A 464 -32.76 -50.57 -50.96
C LEU A 464 -31.48 -49.96 -51.54
N ARG A 465 -31.37 -49.91 -52.87
CA ARG A 465 -30.24 -49.27 -53.56
C ARG A 465 -30.23 -47.76 -53.30
N HIS A 466 -31.41 -47.12 -53.37
CA HIS A 466 -31.55 -45.70 -53.11
C HIS A 466 -31.22 -45.34 -51.65
N ASP A 467 -31.78 -46.07 -50.68
CA ASP A 467 -31.53 -45.85 -49.25
C ASP A 467 -30.04 -46.08 -48.90
N TYR A 468 -29.41 -47.10 -49.48
CA TYR A 468 -27.96 -47.34 -49.33
C TYR A 468 -27.14 -46.18 -49.89
N ASN A 469 -27.41 -45.74 -51.13
CA ASN A 469 -26.67 -44.66 -51.76
C ASN A 469 -26.88 -43.31 -51.04
N LEU A 470 -28.09 -43.01 -50.56
CA LEU A 470 -28.37 -41.81 -49.77
C LEU A 470 -27.62 -41.84 -48.43
N THR A 471 -27.53 -43.01 -47.79
CA THR A 471 -26.75 -43.19 -46.55
C THR A 471 -25.26 -42.97 -46.83
N LEU A 472 -24.75 -43.50 -47.94
CA LEU A 472 -23.36 -43.33 -48.38
C LEU A 472 -23.04 -41.86 -48.69
N GLU A 473 -23.93 -41.15 -49.37
CA GLU A 473 -23.83 -39.70 -49.62
C GLU A 473 -23.81 -38.89 -48.32
N THR A 474 -24.74 -39.16 -47.41
CA THR A 474 -24.82 -38.47 -46.10
C THR A 474 -23.56 -38.71 -45.25
N LEU A 475 -23.05 -39.95 -45.23
CA LEU A 475 -21.81 -40.28 -44.52
C LEU A 475 -20.60 -39.59 -45.17
N ASN A 476 -20.52 -39.59 -46.50
CA ASN A 476 -19.48 -38.89 -47.25
C ASN A 476 -19.47 -37.39 -46.94
N GLU A 477 -20.63 -36.72 -46.96
CA GLU A 477 -20.77 -35.30 -46.61
C GLU A 477 -20.40 -35.03 -45.14
N THR A 478 -20.84 -35.87 -44.21
CA THR A 478 -20.56 -35.70 -42.78
C THR A 478 -19.05 -35.83 -42.52
N VAL A 479 -18.40 -36.81 -43.15
CA VAL A 479 -16.96 -37.03 -43.02
C VAL A 479 -16.17 -35.88 -43.64
N GLN A 480 -16.59 -35.38 -44.81
CA GLN A 480 -15.99 -34.20 -45.43
C GLN A 480 -16.08 -32.98 -44.50
N GLN A 481 -17.23 -32.72 -43.87
CA GLN A 481 -17.39 -31.63 -42.90
C GLN A 481 -16.44 -31.77 -41.70
N VAL A 482 -16.16 -33.00 -41.24
CA VAL A 482 -15.19 -33.25 -40.17
C VAL A 482 -13.76 -32.96 -40.63
N VAL A 483 -13.39 -33.34 -41.87
CA VAL A 483 -12.07 -33.00 -42.46
C VAL A 483 -11.88 -31.48 -42.53
N ASP A 484 -12.89 -30.77 -43.04
CA ASP A 484 -12.85 -29.31 -43.19
C ASP A 484 -12.77 -28.61 -41.83
N ALA A 485 -13.53 -29.09 -40.85
CA ALA A 485 -13.49 -28.60 -39.48
C ALA A 485 -12.13 -28.86 -38.81
N ALA A 486 -11.55 -30.06 -38.98
CA ALA A 486 -10.22 -30.39 -38.47
C ALA A 486 -9.13 -29.52 -39.13
N GLY A 487 -9.22 -29.28 -40.44
CA GLY A 487 -8.33 -28.35 -41.15
C GLY A 487 -8.44 -26.91 -40.63
N SER A 488 -9.66 -26.44 -40.35
CA SER A 488 -9.90 -25.12 -39.78
C SER A 488 -9.35 -24.98 -38.35
N ILE A 489 -9.52 -26.01 -37.51
CA ILE A 489 -8.95 -26.05 -36.14
C ILE A 489 -7.43 -26.02 -36.21
N ARG A 490 -6.81 -26.80 -37.11
CA ARG A 490 -5.37 -26.82 -37.28
C ARG A 490 -4.81 -25.45 -37.66
N ASN A 491 -5.45 -24.77 -38.61
CA ASN A 491 -5.04 -23.44 -39.02
C ASN A 491 -5.21 -22.43 -37.88
N GLY A 492 -6.34 -22.45 -37.17
CA GLY A 492 -6.56 -21.59 -36.00
C GLY A 492 -5.56 -21.87 -34.85
N ALA A 493 -5.17 -23.12 -34.64
CA ALA A 493 -4.14 -23.48 -33.66
C ALA A 493 -2.77 -22.95 -34.05
N ALA A 494 -2.42 -22.96 -35.34
CA ALA A 494 -1.17 -22.37 -35.85
C ALA A 494 -1.17 -20.83 -35.70
N GLU A 495 -2.30 -20.17 -35.96
CA GLU A 495 -2.47 -18.72 -35.73
C GLU A 495 -2.33 -18.38 -34.24
N ILE A 496 -2.94 -19.15 -33.34
CA ILE A 496 -2.80 -18.99 -31.89
C ILE A 496 -1.33 -19.18 -31.47
N SER A 497 -0.64 -20.17 -32.03
CA SER A 497 0.77 -20.41 -31.73
C SER A 497 1.64 -19.22 -32.12
N GLN A 498 1.44 -18.67 -33.32
CA GLN A 498 2.18 -17.50 -33.79
C GLN A 498 1.87 -16.27 -32.94
N ALA A 499 0.59 -16.02 -32.64
CA ALA A 499 0.18 -14.90 -31.79
C ALA A 499 0.73 -15.02 -30.36
N SER A 500 0.87 -16.24 -29.84
CA SER A 500 1.45 -16.50 -28.52
C SER A 500 2.96 -16.25 -28.52
N ASP A 501 3.67 -16.62 -29.59
CA ASP A 501 5.10 -16.34 -29.77
C ASP A 501 5.37 -14.82 -29.83
N ASP A 502 4.58 -14.10 -30.64
CA ASP A 502 4.64 -12.63 -30.72
C ASP A 502 4.35 -11.98 -29.35
N LEU A 503 3.37 -12.51 -28.60
CA LEU A 503 3.05 -12.02 -27.26
C LEU A 503 4.15 -12.35 -26.24
N SER A 504 4.83 -13.49 -26.38
CA SER A 504 5.99 -13.86 -25.58
C SER A 504 7.10 -12.82 -25.72
N HIS A 505 7.52 -12.53 -26.96
CA HIS A 505 8.57 -11.54 -27.23
C HIS A 505 8.21 -10.14 -26.75
N ARG A 506 6.94 -9.73 -26.87
CA ARG A 506 6.47 -8.46 -26.31
C ARG A 506 6.51 -8.44 -24.79
N THR A 507 6.15 -9.55 -24.15
CA THR A 507 6.19 -9.68 -22.68
C THR A 507 7.62 -9.64 -22.17
N GLU A 508 8.57 -10.29 -22.84
CA GLU A 508 10.01 -10.21 -22.54
C GLU A 508 10.55 -8.78 -22.70
N SER A 509 10.23 -8.11 -23.80
CA SER A 509 10.65 -6.72 -24.03
C SER A 509 10.04 -5.76 -22.99
N GLN A 510 8.79 -6.00 -22.61
CA GLN A 510 8.11 -5.23 -21.56
C GLN A 510 8.76 -5.45 -20.18
N ALA A 511 9.12 -6.69 -19.85
CA ALA A 511 9.84 -7.01 -18.62
C ALA A 511 11.19 -6.28 -18.55
N ALA A 512 11.98 -6.31 -19.64
CA ALA A 512 13.25 -5.59 -19.71
C ALA A 512 13.07 -4.06 -19.54
N THR A 513 12.03 -3.49 -20.15
CA THR A 513 11.71 -2.05 -20.02
C THR A 513 11.27 -1.70 -18.60
N LEU A 514 10.50 -2.59 -17.94
CA LEU A 514 10.10 -2.42 -16.54
C LEU A 514 11.29 -2.47 -15.60
N GLU A 515 12.23 -3.40 -15.80
CA GLU A 515 13.46 -3.50 -15.00
C GLU A 515 14.31 -2.23 -15.10
N GLN A 516 14.49 -1.70 -16.32
CA GLN A 516 15.18 -0.42 -16.54
C GLN A 516 14.44 0.76 -15.89
N THR A 517 13.10 0.77 -15.96
CA THR A 517 12.29 1.82 -15.35
C THR A 517 12.37 1.77 -13.82
N ALA A 518 12.33 0.58 -13.22
CA ALA A 518 12.50 0.39 -11.79
C ALA A 518 13.87 0.88 -11.31
N ALA A 519 14.95 0.51 -12.01
CA ALA A 519 16.29 0.98 -11.70
C ALA A 519 16.43 2.52 -11.79
N ALA A 520 15.85 3.13 -12.82
CA ALA A 520 15.84 4.59 -12.97
C ALA A 520 15.01 5.28 -11.87
N LEU A 521 13.90 4.65 -11.42
CA LEU A 521 13.10 5.17 -10.30
C LEU A 521 13.84 5.06 -8.96
N ASP A 522 14.60 3.99 -8.73
CA ASP A 522 15.44 3.86 -7.54
C ASP A 522 16.52 4.96 -7.51
N GLU A 523 17.19 5.20 -8.64
CA GLU A 523 18.18 6.29 -8.77
C GLU A 523 17.55 7.67 -8.55
N LEU A 524 16.39 7.93 -9.15
CA LEU A 524 15.64 9.17 -8.94
C LEU A 524 15.21 9.33 -7.48
N THR A 525 14.76 8.26 -6.83
CA THR A 525 14.35 8.27 -5.42
C THR A 525 15.53 8.60 -4.52
N ALA A 526 16.71 8.02 -4.79
CA ALA A 526 17.94 8.36 -4.11
C ALA A 526 18.32 9.83 -4.30
N SER A 527 18.27 10.34 -5.54
CA SER A 527 18.62 11.73 -5.86
C SER A 527 17.67 12.75 -5.21
N VAL A 528 16.36 12.47 -5.18
CA VAL A 528 15.36 13.31 -4.50
C VAL A 528 15.58 13.30 -2.99
N THR A 529 15.92 12.14 -2.41
CA THR A 529 16.22 12.01 -0.98
C THR A 529 17.48 12.81 -0.61
N GLU A 530 18.55 12.68 -1.39
CA GLU A 530 19.78 13.46 -1.23
C GLU A 530 19.49 14.97 -1.37
N SER A 531 18.68 15.37 -2.33
CA SER A 531 18.26 16.77 -2.50
C SER A 531 17.48 17.30 -1.29
N ALA A 532 16.61 16.48 -0.69
CA ALA A 532 15.86 16.85 0.51
C ALA A 532 16.77 16.99 1.75
N GLU A 533 17.78 16.12 1.89
CA GLU A 533 18.80 16.23 2.93
C GLU A 533 19.70 17.45 2.71
N GLY A 534 20.15 17.67 1.48
CA GLY A 534 20.92 18.84 1.09
C GLY A 534 20.18 20.15 1.39
N ALA A 535 18.89 20.23 1.04
CA ALA A 535 18.06 21.38 1.38
C ALA A 535 17.98 21.61 2.90
N ARG A 536 17.78 20.56 3.71
CA ARG A 536 17.78 20.68 5.18
C ARG A 536 19.12 21.12 5.76
N SER A 537 20.22 20.67 5.19
CA SER A 537 21.57 21.10 5.58
C SER A 537 21.80 22.59 5.27
N VAL A 538 21.36 23.05 4.10
CA VAL A 538 21.39 24.48 3.74
C VAL A 538 20.50 25.30 4.66
N GLU A 539 19.31 24.82 5.02
CA GLU A 539 18.41 25.48 5.97
C GLU A 539 19.09 25.70 7.33
N ALA A 540 19.76 24.67 7.87
CA ALA A 540 20.50 24.77 9.11
C ALA A 540 21.64 25.80 9.03
N THR A 541 22.42 25.77 7.94
CA THR A 541 23.51 26.73 7.70
C THR A 541 22.99 28.16 7.59
N MET A 542 21.83 28.36 6.95
CA MET A 542 21.20 29.68 6.83
C MET A 542 20.71 30.21 8.17
N GLU A 543 20.19 29.35 9.04
CA GLU A 543 19.79 29.75 10.40
C GLU A 543 21.01 30.14 11.26
N GLU A 544 22.13 29.41 11.16
CA GLU A 544 23.39 29.82 11.80
C GLU A 544 23.86 31.20 11.31
N ALA A 545 23.89 31.41 9.99
CA ALA A 545 24.26 32.70 9.40
C ALA A 545 23.32 33.84 9.82
N ARG A 546 22.03 33.54 9.99
CA ARG A 546 21.04 34.51 10.48
C ARG A 546 21.33 34.91 11.93
N VAL A 547 21.61 33.95 12.80
CA VAL A 547 21.94 34.19 14.21
C VAL A 547 23.23 35.02 14.32
N GLU A 548 24.25 34.69 13.52
CA GLU A 548 25.51 35.45 13.48
C GLU A 548 25.31 36.90 13.00
N ALA A 549 24.48 37.10 11.97
CA ALA A 549 24.15 38.43 11.48
C ALA A 549 23.34 39.25 12.51
N GLN A 550 22.44 38.63 13.27
CA GLN A 550 21.70 39.28 14.37
C GLN A 550 22.63 39.67 15.53
N SER A 551 23.57 38.80 15.88
CA SER A 551 24.61 39.11 16.86
C SER A 551 25.47 40.29 16.40
N SER A 552 25.86 40.31 15.11
CA SER A 552 26.61 41.40 14.50
C SER A 552 25.84 42.72 14.50
N ASP A 553 24.52 42.71 14.30
CA ASP A 553 23.68 43.90 14.42
C ASP A 553 23.75 44.50 15.83
N THR A 554 23.75 43.65 16.88
CA THR A 554 23.91 44.08 18.28
C THR A 554 25.29 44.73 18.51
N VAL A 555 26.36 44.13 17.97
CA VAL A 555 27.73 44.69 18.08
C VAL A 555 27.82 46.05 17.39
N VAL A 556 27.22 46.20 16.21
CA VAL A 556 27.18 47.47 15.48
C VAL A 556 26.37 48.52 16.24
N GLN A 557 25.21 48.18 16.80
CA GLN A 557 24.42 49.09 17.64
C GLN A 557 25.23 49.59 18.86
N ASN A 558 25.96 48.69 19.53
CA ASN A 558 26.85 49.06 20.63
C ASN A 558 27.98 50.00 20.17
N ALA A 559 28.57 49.74 19.00
CA ALA A 559 29.61 50.59 18.42
C ALA A 559 29.09 51.99 18.06
N VAL A 560 27.86 52.09 17.52
CA VAL A 560 27.19 53.39 17.29
C VAL A 560 27.01 54.12 18.60
N SER A 561 26.47 53.46 19.64
CA SER A 561 26.27 54.07 20.96
C SER A 561 27.58 54.63 21.53
N ALA A 562 28.65 53.83 21.50
CA ALA A 562 29.97 54.27 21.99
C ALA A 562 30.53 55.46 21.20
N MET A 563 30.36 55.48 19.88
CA MET A 563 30.80 56.61 19.06
C MET A 563 29.98 57.88 19.32
N THR A 564 28.67 57.75 19.57
CA THR A 564 27.82 58.88 19.98
C THR A 564 28.22 59.43 21.36
N GLU A 565 28.62 58.57 22.30
CA GLU A 565 29.17 59.01 23.59
C GLU A 565 30.50 59.78 23.41
N ILE A 566 31.38 59.32 22.51
CA ILE A 566 32.63 60.01 22.17
C ILE A 566 32.35 61.38 21.53
N GLU A 567 31.36 61.46 20.64
CA GLU A 567 30.92 62.72 20.02
C GLU A 567 30.43 63.71 21.08
N GLN A 568 29.58 63.27 22.01
CA GLN A 568 29.09 64.09 23.10
C GLN A 568 30.23 64.55 24.02
N SER A 569 31.18 63.67 24.35
CA SER A 569 32.36 64.00 25.13
C SER A 569 33.24 65.04 24.43
N SER A 570 33.46 64.90 23.13
CA SER A 570 34.24 65.85 22.31
C SER A 570 33.59 67.23 22.30
N ASN A 571 32.27 67.29 22.15
CA ASN A 571 31.50 68.52 22.26
C ASN A 571 31.60 69.15 23.66
N HIS A 572 31.62 68.34 24.73
CA HIS A 572 31.79 68.83 26.09
C HIS A 572 33.20 69.40 26.31
N ILE A 573 34.23 68.73 25.82
CA ILE A 573 35.61 69.22 25.84
C ILE A 573 35.71 70.56 25.11
N GLY A 574 35.11 70.69 23.92
CA GLY A 574 35.09 71.96 23.18
C GLY A 574 34.48 73.11 23.98
N LYS A 575 33.42 72.86 24.77
CA LYS A 575 32.85 73.87 25.68
C LYS A 575 33.82 74.28 26.80
N ILE A 576 34.54 73.31 27.38
CA ILE A 576 35.53 73.57 28.43
C ILE A 576 36.69 74.40 27.87
N ILE A 577 37.18 74.07 26.67
CA ILE A 577 38.25 74.81 26.01
C ILE A 577 37.82 76.26 25.72
N GLY A 578 36.58 76.47 25.27
CA GLY A 578 36.01 77.82 25.14
C GLY A 578 36.03 78.62 26.44
N VAL A 579 35.66 78.00 27.57
CA VAL A 579 35.74 78.65 28.89
C VAL A 579 37.20 78.95 29.29
N ILE A 580 38.15 78.07 28.95
CA ILE A 580 39.58 78.31 29.23
C ILE A 580 40.10 79.51 28.43
N ASP A 581 39.71 79.65 27.17
CA ASP A 581 40.04 80.82 26.34
C ASP A 581 39.42 82.10 26.93
N ASP A 582 38.16 82.06 27.37
CA ASP A 582 37.51 83.17 28.07
C ASP A 582 38.28 83.58 29.35
N ILE A 583 38.73 82.61 30.15
CA ILE A 583 39.55 82.86 31.35
C ILE A 583 40.90 83.47 30.97
N ALA A 584 41.54 82.98 29.91
CA ALA A 584 42.79 83.53 29.40
C ALA A 584 42.60 84.99 28.94
N PHE A 585 41.51 85.29 28.24
CA PHE A 585 41.15 86.65 27.82
C PHE A 585 40.90 87.57 29.03
N GLN A 586 40.14 87.11 30.03
CA GLN A 586 39.91 87.87 31.27
C GLN A 586 41.20 88.12 32.04
N THR A 587 42.10 87.13 32.10
CA THR A 587 43.40 87.23 32.77
C THR A 587 44.30 88.23 32.06
N ASN A 588 44.29 88.25 30.72
CA ASN A 588 44.98 89.24 29.90
C ASN A 588 44.48 90.68 30.17
N LEU A 589 43.15 90.87 30.31
CA LEU A 589 42.56 92.17 30.68
C LEU A 589 42.92 92.61 32.10
N LEU A 590 42.89 91.69 33.07
CA LEU A 590 43.31 91.95 34.46
C LEU A 590 44.79 92.34 34.53
N ALA A 591 45.65 91.61 33.81
CA ALA A 591 47.07 91.89 33.71
C ALA A 591 47.35 93.24 33.05
N LEU A 592 46.58 93.61 32.02
CA LEU A 592 46.63 94.94 31.42
C LEU A 592 46.26 96.03 32.44
N ASN A 593 45.15 95.87 33.16
CA ASN A 593 44.71 96.81 34.19
C ASN A 593 45.75 96.95 35.32
N ALA A 594 46.33 95.84 35.78
CA ALA A 594 47.40 95.83 36.77
C ALA A 594 48.68 96.50 36.25
N GLY A 595 49.03 96.31 34.98
CA GLY A 595 50.16 96.98 34.33
C GLY A 595 49.96 98.50 34.25
N VAL A 596 48.74 98.95 33.96
CA VAL A 596 48.38 100.38 33.96
C VAL A 596 48.50 100.98 35.36
N GLU A 597 47.98 100.31 36.39
CA GLU A 597 48.05 100.81 37.77
C GLU A 597 49.48 100.77 38.34
N ALA A 598 50.29 99.78 37.94
CA ALA A 598 51.72 99.72 38.24
C ALA A 598 52.51 100.87 37.60
N ALA A 599 52.18 101.24 36.35
CA ALA A 599 52.74 102.42 35.70
C ALA A 599 52.33 103.72 36.40
N ARG A 600 51.10 103.77 36.94
CA ARG A 600 50.56 104.90 37.71
C ARG A 600 51.25 105.09 39.06
N ALA A 601 51.69 104.00 39.69
CA ALA A 601 52.42 104.00 40.97
C ALA A 601 53.91 104.41 40.84
N GLY A 602 54.42 104.66 39.64
CA GLY A 602 55.78 105.17 39.41
C GLY A 602 56.90 104.20 39.82
N GLU A 603 57.94 104.68 40.50
CA GLU A 603 59.09 103.85 40.91
C GLU A 603 58.71 102.67 41.83
N SER A 604 57.71 102.87 42.71
CA SER A 604 57.24 101.83 43.64
C SER A 604 56.50 100.68 42.94
N GLY A 605 56.02 100.88 41.71
CA GLY A 605 55.25 99.92 40.92
C GLY A 605 56.08 99.05 39.96
N LYS A 606 57.39 99.30 39.82
CA LYS A 606 58.26 98.61 38.83
C LYS A 606 58.22 97.08 38.93
N GLY A 607 58.23 96.53 40.16
CA GLY A 607 58.12 95.07 40.37
C GLY A 607 56.76 94.51 39.94
N PHE A 608 55.67 95.23 40.23
CA PHE A 608 54.32 94.86 39.80
C PHE A 608 54.13 94.94 38.28
N ALA A 609 54.76 95.91 37.61
CA ALA A 609 54.69 96.04 36.16
C ALA A 609 55.32 94.85 35.42
N VAL A 610 56.44 94.31 35.93
CA VAL A 610 57.08 93.11 35.38
C VAL A 610 56.19 91.88 35.56
N VAL A 611 55.61 91.70 36.75
CA VAL A 611 54.67 90.60 37.02
C VAL A 611 53.44 90.71 36.12
N ALA A 612 52.88 91.92 35.94
CA ALA A 612 51.74 92.15 35.05
C ALA A 612 52.05 91.82 33.58
N ALA A 613 53.25 92.16 33.09
CA ALA A 613 53.68 91.79 31.74
C ALA A 613 53.85 90.28 31.57
N GLU A 614 54.39 89.58 32.57
CA GLU A 614 54.56 88.13 32.55
C GLU A 614 53.21 87.39 32.60
N VAL A 615 52.29 87.83 33.46
CA VAL A 615 50.92 87.28 33.54
C VAL A 615 50.18 87.50 32.22
N ARG A 616 50.37 88.66 31.59
CA ARG A 616 49.81 88.93 30.26
C ARG A 616 50.37 88.00 29.18
N ALA A 617 51.69 87.81 29.15
CA ALA A 617 52.32 86.90 28.20
C ALA A 617 51.85 85.45 28.41
N LEU A 618 51.69 85.01 29.67
CA LEU A 618 51.15 83.70 30.02
C LEU A 618 49.69 83.56 29.58
N ALA A 619 48.86 84.57 29.79
CA ALA A 619 47.46 84.59 29.38
C ALA A 619 47.33 84.49 27.85
N GLN A 620 48.15 85.21 27.09
CA GLN A 620 48.14 85.12 25.63
C GLN A 620 48.60 83.75 25.13
N ARG A 621 49.67 83.18 25.71
CA ARG A 621 50.08 81.80 25.41
C ARG A 621 49.01 80.76 25.76
N SER A 622 48.23 81.00 26.81
CA SER A 622 47.14 80.10 27.21
C SER A 622 45.97 80.17 26.24
N SER A 623 45.64 81.36 25.73
CA SER A 623 44.63 81.55 24.68
C SER A 623 45.05 80.91 23.36
N ASP A 624 46.30 81.13 22.92
CA ASP A 624 46.84 80.50 21.70
C ASP A 624 46.77 78.96 21.79
N ALA A 625 47.17 78.39 22.93
CA ALA A 625 47.09 76.94 23.17
C ALA A 625 45.64 76.44 23.25
N ALA A 626 44.72 77.19 23.86
CA ALA A 626 43.31 76.85 23.90
C ALA A 626 42.69 76.83 22.48
N MET A 627 43.02 77.81 21.63
CA MET A 627 42.57 77.86 20.23
C MET A 627 43.11 76.69 19.38
N GLU A 628 44.35 76.29 19.61
CA GLU A 628 44.95 75.12 18.95
C GLU A 628 44.22 73.82 19.35
N ILE A 629 43.95 73.63 20.65
CA ILE A 629 43.16 72.48 21.15
C ILE A 629 41.73 72.54 20.60
N GLN A 630 41.11 73.72 20.53
CA GLN A 630 39.77 73.89 19.97
C GLN A 630 39.70 73.40 18.52
N THR A 631 40.73 73.71 17.73
CA THR A 631 40.83 73.26 16.33
C THR A 631 40.95 71.73 16.26
N LEU A 632 41.83 71.12 17.06
CA LEU A 632 41.99 69.66 17.12
C LEU A 632 40.71 68.93 17.56
N ILE A 633 39.99 69.48 18.53
CA ILE A 633 38.71 68.91 19.01
C ILE A 633 37.63 69.03 17.93
N SER A 634 37.58 70.16 17.21
CA SER A 634 36.66 70.35 16.08
C SER A 634 36.92 69.33 14.97
N GLU A 635 38.18 69.12 14.58
CA GLU A 635 38.56 68.11 13.60
C GLU A 635 38.25 66.68 14.08
N SER A 636 38.51 66.38 15.35
CA SER A 636 38.20 65.09 15.96
C SER A 636 36.69 64.83 15.97
N SER A 637 35.88 65.84 16.28
CA SER A 637 34.41 65.72 16.23
C SER A 637 33.92 65.38 14.81
N GLN A 638 34.50 66.01 13.78
CA GLN A 638 34.16 65.70 12.38
C GLN A 638 34.62 64.30 11.96
N GLN A 639 35.71 63.77 12.54
CA GLN A 639 36.13 62.38 12.32
C GLN A 639 35.16 61.39 12.99
N VAL A 640 34.71 61.68 14.21
CA VAL A 640 33.74 60.85 14.94
C VAL A 640 32.39 60.83 14.21
N GLU A 641 31.89 61.98 13.74
CA GLU A 641 30.64 62.07 12.96
C GLU A 641 30.69 61.19 11.70
N ARG A 642 31.80 61.25 10.94
CA ARG A 642 32.02 60.35 9.79
C ARG A 642 32.09 58.88 10.20
N GLY A 643 32.69 58.58 11.36
CA GLY A 643 32.73 57.24 11.93
C GLY A 643 31.32 56.71 12.23
N VAL A 644 30.48 57.51 12.89
CA VAL A 644 29.08 57.16 13.19
C VAL A 644 28.29 56.87 11.90
N ASP A 645 28.43 57.71 10.86
CA ASP A 645 27.75 57.49 9.57
C ASP A 645 28.19 56.17 8.90
N LEU A 646 29.49 55.86 8.89
CA LEU A 646 30.01 54.61 8.31
C LEU A 646 29.53 53.38 9.08
N VAL A 647 29.54 53.42 10.41
CA VAL A 647 29.03 52.31 11.24
C VAL A 647 27.52 52.16 11.06
N GLY A 648 26.77 53.26 10.94
CA GLY A 648 25.33 53.22 10.65
C GLY A 648 25.02 52.61 9.27
N LYS A 649 25.83 52.89 8.25
CA LYS A 649 25.74 52.23 6.93
C LYS A 649 26.04 50.74 7.01
N ALA A 650 27.02 50.33 7.82
CA ALA A 650 27.32 48.92 8.06
C ALA A 650 26.13 48.20 8.74
N GLY A 651 25.48 48.83 9.71
CA GLY A 651 24.26 48.29 10.34
C GLY A 651 23.12 48.07 9.35
N LYS A 652 22.84 49.05 8.47
CA LYS A 652 21.85 48.88 7.40
C LYS A 652 22.20 47.75 6.43
N ALA A 653 23.48 47.56 6.12
CA ALA A 653 23.93 46.46 5.27
C ALA A 653 23.68 45.10 5.93
N LEU A 654 23.95 44.96 7.23
CA LEU A 654 23.65 43.75 8.01
C LEU A 654 22.15 43.46 8.06
N GLN A 655 21.31 44.47 8.28
CA GLN A 655 19.85 44.30 8.25
C GLN A 655 19.35 43.76 6.89
N ASN A 656 19.93 44.25 5.79
CA ASN A 656 19.64 43.71 4.45
C ASN A 656 20.11 42.26 4.29
N ILE A 657 21.25 41.87 4.88
CA ILE A 657 21.73 40.48 4.87
C ILE A 657 20.74 39.60 5.64
N VAL A 658 20.32 39.99 6.85
CA VAL A 658 19.32 39.25 7.64
C VAL A 658 18.04 39.01 6.85
N ALA A 659 17.54 40.04 6.15
CA ALA A 659 16.34 39.91 5.31
C ALA A 659 16.55 38.91 4.15
N ARG A 660 17.72 38.94 3.48
CA ARG A 660 18.05 38.02 2.38
C ARG A 660 18.22 36.58 2.86
N VAL A 661 18.90 36.38 3.99
CA VAL A 661 19.07 35.04 4.59
C VAL A 661 17.72 34.46 4.99
N THR A 662 16.83 35.27 5.57
CA THR A 662 15.46 34.85 5.90
C THR A 662 14.70 34.39 4.64
N HIS A 663 14.77 35.17 3.55
CA HIS A 663 14.12 34.80 2.30
C HIS A 663 14.70 33.54 1.66
N ILE A 664 16.02 33.35 1.71
CA ILE A 664 16.66 32.11 1.23
C ILE A 664 16.19 30.92 2.06
N SER A 665 16.08 31.06 3.39
CA SER A 665 15.57 30.01 4.27
C SER A 665 14.14 29.59 3.90
N GLU A 666 13.27 30.54 3.56
CA GLU A 666 11.90 30.25 3.10
C GLU A 666 11.91 29.45 1.78
N LEU A 667 12.74 29.85 0.81
CA LEU A 667 12.86 29.14 -0.47
C LEU A 667 13.40 27.72 -0.30
N VAL A 668 14.43 27.55 0.53
CA VAL A 668 15.03 26.25 0.82
C VAL A 668 14.06 25.33 1.56
N SER A 669 13.28 25.87 2.50
CA SER A 669 12.18 25.13 3.13
C SER A 669 11.15 24.67 2.09
N GLY A 670 10.82 25.51 1.10
CA GLY A 670 9.94 25.14 0.00
C GLY A 670 10.51 24.01 -0.88
N ILE A 671 11.83 24.00 -1.12
CA ILE A 671 12.51 22.91 -1.84
C ILE A 671 12.43 21.61 -1.04
N ALA A 672 12.72 21.66 0.27
CA ALA A 672 12.65 20.48 1.13
C ALA A 672 11.23 19.89 1.18
N GLU A 673 10.21 20.72 1.30
CA GLU A 673 8.81 20.27 1.26
C GLU A 673 8.44 19.68 -0.11
N GLY A 674 8.87 20.32 -1.19
CA GLY A 674 8.68 19.83 -2.55
C GLY A 674 9.34 18.48 -2.80
N ALA A 675 10.56 18.28 -2.30
CA ALA A 675 11.30 17.02 -2.42
C ALA A 675 10.61 15.88 -1.64
N VAL A 676 10.05 16.16 -0.46
CA VAL A 676 9.24 15.17 0.30
C VAL A 676 7.98 14.77 -0.49
N LYS A 677 7.30 15.73 -1.12
CA LYS A 677 6.14 15.43 -2.00
C LYS A 677 6.55 14.61 -3.22
N GLN A 678 7.67 14.92 -3.86
CA GLN A 678 8.21 14.13 -4.98
C GLN A 678 8.56 12.70 -4.55
N SER A 679 9.22 12.53 -3.39
CA SER A 679 9.53 11.21 -2.84
C SER A 679 8.26 10.39 -2.60
N THR A 680 7.21 11.02 -2.07
CA THR A 680 5.90 10.36 -1.90
C THR A 680 5.31 9.93 -3.24
N GLY A 681 5.32 10.81 -4.24
CA GLY A 681 4.85 10.47 -5.59
C GLY A 681 5.68 9.38 -6.28
N LEU A 682 6.99 9.35 -6.07
CA LEU A 682 7.86 8.29 -6.58
C LEU A 682 7.55 6.93 -5.93
N ASN A 683 7.21 6.90 -4.64
CA ASN A 683 6.76 5.67 -3.97
C ASN A 683 5.44 5.13 -4.55
N GLU A 684 4.49 6.01 -4.90
CA GLU A 684 3.26 5.62 -5.60
C GLU A 684 3.56 5.05 -6.99
N ILE A 685 4.47 5.69 -7.75
CA ILE A 685 4.91 5.19 -9.05
C ILE A 685 5.60 3.83 -8.91
N ASN A 686 6.46 3.66 -7.91
CA ASN A 686 7.16 2.39 -7.65
C ASN A 686 6.16 1.25 -7.34
N SER A 687 5.10 1.56 -6.58
CA SER A 687 4.00 0.62 -6.35
C SER A 687 3.28 0.26 -7.66
N GLY A 688 3.07 1.23 -8.54
CA GLY A 688 2.52 1.01 -9.88
C GLY A 688 3.42 0.14 -10.77
N VAL A 689 4.74 0.30 -10.71
CA VAL A 689 5.71 -0.55 -11.43
C VAL A 689 5.68 -1.98 -10.92
N THR A 690 5.57 -2.17 -9.60
CA THR A 690 5.41 -3.51 -8.99
C THR A 690 4.13 -4.19 -9.49
N GLN A 691 3.03 -3.43 -9.61
CA GLN A 691 1.77 -3.95 -10.17
C GLN A 691 1.92 -4.34 -11.65
N LEU A 692 2.64 -3.52 -12.44
CA LEU A 692 2.91 -3.83 -13.85
C LEU A 692 3.81 -5.05 -14.01
N ASP A 693 4.77 -5.27 -13.11
CA ASP A 693 5.60 -6.47 -13.08
C ASP A 693 4.74 -7.72 -12.83
N GLN A 694 3.82 -7.67 -11.86
CA GLN A 694 2.90 -8.78 -11.59
C GLN A 694 2.04 -9.13 -12.81
N VAL A 695 1.50 -8.13 -13.49
CA VAL A 695 0.70 -8.35 -14.72
C VAL A 695 1.58 -8.90 -15.85
N THR A 696 2.83 -8.43 -15.96
CA THR A 696 3.80 -8.95 -16.94
C THR A 696 4.11 -10.43 -16.70
N GLN A 697 4.33 -10.84 -15.45
CA GLN A 697 4.52 -12.24 -15.07
C GLN A 697 3.26 -13.08 -15.36
N GLN A 698 2.07 -12.53 -15.08
CA GLN A 698 0.81 -13.20 -15.41
C GLN A 698 0.62 -13.36 -16.92
N ASN A 699 1.03 -12.37 -17.72
CA ASN A 699 1.02 -12.46 -19.18
C ASN A 699 1.97 -13.56 -19.67
N ALA A 700 3.17 -13.68 -19.09
CA ALA A 700 4.09 -14.76 -19.42
C ALA A 700 3.47 -16.14 -19.13
N ALA A 701 2.85 -16.31 -17.95
CA ALA A 701 2.13 -17.54 -17.61
C ALA A 701 0.95 -17.82 -18.56
N MET A 702 0.19 -16.80 -18.95
CA MET A 702 -0.90 -16.95 -19.93
C MET A 702 -0.38 -17.32 -21.32
N VAL A 703 0.77 -16.79 -21.74
CA VAL A 703 1.42 -17.15 -23.01
C VAL A 703 1.83 -18.63 -23.01
N GLU A 704 2.43 -19.12 -21.92
CA GLU A 704 2.77 -20.55 -21.80
C GLU A 704 1.51 -21.43 -21.90
N GLN A 705 0.43 -21.03 -21.22
CA GLN A 705 -0.85 -21.74 -21.27
C GLN A 705 -1.47 -21.73 -22.67
N ALA A 706 -1.47 -20.58 -23.36
CA ALA A 706 -2.01 -20.42 -24.69
C ALA A 706 -1.23 -21.23 -25.73
N THR A 707 0.10 -21.21 -25.64
CA THR A 707 1.00 -22.02 -26.49
C THR A 707 0.75 -23.52 -26.27
N ALA A 708 0.62 -23.96 -25.02
CA ALA A 708 0.29 -25.36 -24.70
C ALA A 708 -1.09 -25.77 -25.26
N ALA A 709 -2.11 -24.92 -25.11
CA ALA A 709 -3.44 -25.15 -25.68
C ALA A 709 -3.40 -25.20 -27.22
N GLY A 710 -2.64 -24.32 -27.86
CA GLY A 710 -2.42 -24.31 -29.31
C GLY A 710 -1.80 -25.62 -29.79
N HIS A 711 -0.74 -26.10 -29.14
CA HIS A 711 -0.13 -27.40 -29.46
C HIS A 711 -1.08 -28.57 -29.27
N MET A 712 -1.88 -28.58 -28.19
CA MET A 712 -2.89 -29.61 -27.97
C MET A 712 -3.96 -29.62 -29.06
N LEU A 713 -4.49 -28.45 -29.44
CA LEU A 713 -5.49 -28.33 -30.52
C LEU A 713 -4.91 -28.79 -31.87
N ASN A 714 -3.66 -28.44 -32.15
CA ASN A 714 -2.96 -28.88 -33.36
C ASN A 714 -2.81 -30.42 -33.38
N SER A 715 -2.42 -31.02 -32.25
CA SER A 715 -2.33 -32.48 -32.09
C SER A 715 -3.70 -33.16 -32.26
N ASP A 716 -4.74 -32.65 -31.61
CA ASP A 716 -6.11 -33.20 -31.69
C ASP A 716 -6.68 -33.09 -33.11
N ALA A 717 -6.49 -31.95 -33.79
CA ALA A 717 -6.88 -31.78 -35.18
C ALA A 717 -6.14 -32.74 -36.11
N SER A 718 -4.84 -32.98 -35.87
CA SER A 718 -4.03 -33.93 -36.64
C SER A 718 -4.51 -35.37 -36.43
N LYS A 719 -4.85 -35.73 -35.19
CA LYS A 719 -5.42 -37.03 -34.85
C LYS A 719 -6.80 -37.24 -35.46
N LEU A 720 -7.65 -36.21 -35.49
CA LEU A 720 -8.94 -36.25 -36.20
C LEU A 720 -8.73 -36.47 -37.70
N ALA A 721 -7.77 -35.77 -38.30
CA ALA A 721 -7.43 -35.96 -39.71
C ALA A 721 -6.94 -37.40 -39.99
N GLU A 722 -6.12 -37.98 -39.12
CA GLU A 722 -5.66 -39.38 -39.22
C GLU A 722 -6.82 -40.38 -39.09
N LEU A 723 -7.69 -40.20 -38.10
CA LEU A 723 -8.87 -41.06 -37.88
C LEU A 723 -9.83 -41.01 -39.08
N VAL A 724 -9.95 -39.86 -39.71
CA VAL A 724 -10.81 -39.67 -40.88
C VAL A 724 -10.15 -40.16 -42.17
N ALA A 725 -8.82 -40.15 -42.27
CA ALA A 725 -8.07 -40.65 -43.43
C ALA A 725 -8.28 -42.15 -43.72
N HIS A 726 -8.82 -42.91 -42.76
CA HIS A 726 -9.24 -44.29 -42.99
C HIS A 726 -10.44 -44.41 -43.94
N PHE A 727 -11.28 -43.37 -44.03
CA PHE A 727 -12.47 -43.37 -44.88
C PHE A 727 -12.14 -42.88 -46.29
N SER A 728 -12.53 -43.64 -47.31
CA SER A 728 -12.38 -43.24 -48.71
C SER A 728 -13.59 -42.43 -49.15
N ILE A 729 -13.41 -41.12 -49.37
CA ILE A 729 -14.49 -40.21 -49.76
C ILE A 729 -14.41 -39.83 -51.25
N SER A 730 -15.57 -39.55 -51.85
CA SER A 730 -15.67 -39.15 -53.26
C SER A 730 -15.08 -37.76 -53.48
N GLY A 731 -14.05 -37.64 -54.30
CA GLY A 731 -13.48 -36.34 -54.71
C GLY A 731 -12.12 -35.98 -54.12
N GLN A 732 -11.51 -36.85 -53.31
CA GLN A 732 -10.14 -36.67 -52.85
C GLN A 732 -9.16 -37.24 -53.88
N PRO A 733 -8.22 -36.44 -54.42
CA PRO A 733 -7.10 -36.99 -55.18
C PRO A 733 -6.34 -37.97 -54.27
N PRO A 734 -5.77 -39.07 -54.80
CA PRO A 734 -5.00 -39.98 -53.97
C PRO A 734 -3.91 -39.19 -53.25
N ALA A 735 -3.85 -39.31 -51.93
CA ALA A 735 -2.82 -38.68 -51.11
C ALA A 735 -1.45 -39.05 -51.69
N ALA A 736 -0.76 -38.05 -52.24
CA ALA A 736 0.63 -38.20 -52.62
C ALA A 736 1.40 -38.49 -51.33
N ALA A 737 1.96 -39.69 -51.23
CA ALA A 737 2.83 -40.08 -50.14
C ALA A 737 3.94 -39.04 -49.97
N ASP A 738 4.15 -38.62 -48.72
CA ASP A 738 5.21 -37.71 -48.29
C ASP A 738 6.56 -38.07 -48.93
N ALA A 739 7.01 -37.21 -49.85
CA ALA A 739 8.43 -37.09 -50.15
C ALA A 739 9.02 -36.03 -49.19
N PRO A 740 10.20 -36.27 -48.58
CA PRO A 740 10.81 -35.29 -47.70
C PRO A 740 11.09 -34.00 -48.48
N PRO A 741 10.86 -32.81 -47.90
CA PRO A 741 11.07 -31.56 -48.61
C PRO A 741 12.56 -31.40 -48.96
N ALA A 742 12.83 -31.14 -50.24
CA ALA A 742 14.12 -30.64 -50.69
C ALA A 742 14.38 -29.25 -50.09
N PRO A 743 15.64 -28.90 -49.78
CA PRO A 743 15.95 -27.58 -49.25
C PRO A 743 15.70 -26.53 -50.34
N SER A 744 14.74 -25.62 -50.10
CA SER A 744 14.52 -24.47 -50.95
C SER A 744 15.55 -23.37 -50.62
N GLU A 745 16.50 -23.16 -51.52
CA GLU A 745 17.12 -21.86 -51.76
C GLU A 745 16.01 -20.86 -52.14
N ASP A 746 15.56 -20.05 -51.20
CA ASP A 746 15.03 -18.69 -51.42
C ASP A 746 14.59 -18.11 -50.08
N ALA A 747 15.56 -17.52 -49.37
CA ALA A 747 15.29 -16.55 -48.33
C ALA A 747 15.12 -15.17 -49.00
N PRO A 748 14.05 -14.41 -48.71
CA PRO A 748 13.98 -13.02 -49.12
C PRO A 748 15.04 -12.22 -48.35
N ALA A 749 15.79 -11.42 -49.10
CA ALA A 749 16.80 -10.49 -48.60
C ALA A 749 16.20 -9.57 -47.52
N VAL A 750 16.72 -9.69 -46.30
CA VAL A 750 16.55 -8.68 -45.26
C VAL A 750 17.28 -7.43 -45.72
N ALA A 751 16.54 -6.34 -45.87
CA ALA A 751 17.09 -5.03 -46.15
C ALA A 751 17.95 -4.57 -44.97
N GLU A 752 19.19 -4.21 -45.27
CA GLU A 752 20.07 -3.43 -44.42
C GLU A 752 19.41 -2.09 -44.03
N PRO A 753 19.66 -1.59 -42.82
CA PRO A 753 19.98 -0.20 -42.61
C PRO A 753 21.50 -0.06 -42.63
N ALA A 754 22.02 0.52 -43.71
CA ALA A 754 23.32 1.15 -43.70
C ALA A 754 23.18 2.52 -43.01
N GLU A 755 23.87 2.71 -41.89
CA GLU A 755 24.83 3.81 -41.76
C GLU A 755 25.78 3.55 -40.58
N ALA A 756 27.02 3.32 -40.96
CA ALA A 756 28.19 3.22 -40.10
C ALA A 756 28.52 4.59 -39.48
N TRP A 757 29.14 4.57 -38.29
CA TRP A 757 30.35 5.34 -37.97
C TRP A 757 31.27 4.48 -37.09
N ASP A 758 32.36 4.05 -37.72
CA ASP A 758 33.71 3.77 -37.21
C ASP A 758 33.89 3.18 -35.80
N ASP A 759 34.11 1.85 -35.78
CA ASP A 759 34.91 1.16 -34.77
C ASP A 759 36.39 1.20 -35.19
N ASP A 760 37.19 1.99 -34.47
CA ASP A 760 38.64 1.97 -34.55
C ASP A 760 39.15 0.91 -33.57
N GLY A 761 39.13 -0.34 -34.02
CA GLY A 761 39.63 -1.49 -33.29
C GLY A 761 41.15 -1.44 -33.10
N LYS A 762 41.59 -1.20 -31.86
CA LYS A 762 42.88 -1.70 -31.35
C LYS A 762 42.63 -2.62 -30.15
N GLY A 763 42.79 -3.91 -30.41
CA GLY A 763 42.53 -4.97 -29.46
C GLY A 763 43.54 -5.11 -28.32
N LEU A 764 43.16 -5.92 -27.34
CA LEU A 764 43.93 -6.53 -26.25
C LEU A 764 43.09 -7.77 -25.84
N ALA A 765 43.52 -9.03 -26.02
CA ALA A 765 44.52 -9.78 -25.26
C ALA A 765 44.25 -9.84 -23.75
N ASP A 766 44.07 -11.07 -23.27
CA ASP A 766 44.01 -11.55 -21.87
C ASP A 766 44.81 -10.73 -20.85
N SER A 767 44.22 -10.50 -19.66
CA SER A 767 44.83 -10.92 -18.39
C SER A 767 43.93 -10.70 -17.17
N ASP A 768 43.95 -11.69 -16.28
CA ASP A 768 43.61 -11.65 -14.85
C ASP A 768 44.02 -10.34 -14.15
N SER A 769 43.07 -9.70 -13.45
CA SER A 769 43.28 -9.18 -12.08
C SER A 769 41.98 -8.61 -11.49
N ALA A 770 41.80 -8.82 -10.19
CA ALA A 770 40.67 -8.36 -9.37
C ALA A 770 40.50 -6.83 -9.38
N PRO A 771 39.28 -6.29 -9.18
CA PRO A 771 39.03 -4.85 -9.26
C PRO A 771 39.56 -4.10 -8.02
N PRO A 772 40.19 -2.92 -8.19
CA PRO A 772 40.40 -1.98 -7.10
C PRO A 772 39.14 -1.13 -6.85
N ALA A 773 38.98 -0.68 -5.61
CA ALA A 773 37.87 0.14 -5.13
C ALA A 773 37.71 1.45 -5.93
N ALA A 774 36.47 1.74 -6.32
CA ALA A 774 36.10 2.99 -6.99
C ALA A 774 36.10 4.16 -5.98
N THR A 775 36.95 5.15 -6.23
CA THR A 775 36.84 6.49 -5.64
C THR A 775 35.98 7.33 -6.57
N GLY A 776 34.82 7.81 -6.08
CA GLY A 776 33.92 8.65 -6.85
C GLY A 776 34.51 10.03 -7.11
N THR A 777 34.80 10.33 -8.38
CA THR A 777 34.87 11.69 -8.96
C THR A 777 35.06 11.63 -10.50
N GLU A 778 34.19 10.93 -11.23
CA GLU A 778 34.18 10.99 -12.72
C GLU A 778 32.77 11.20 -13.29
N GLY A 779 32.02 12.15 -12.71
CA GLY A 779 30.66 12.50 -13.15
C GLY A 779 30.50 13.90 -13.76
N LEU A 780 31.56 14.54 -14.25
CA LEU A 780 31.50 15.98 -14.61
C LEU A 780 31.91 16.38 -16.04
N VAL A 781 32.06 15.45 -16.99
CA VAL A 781 32.40 15.83 -18.38
C VAL A 781 31.66 14.98 -19.41
N ARG A 782 30.34 15.12 -19.53
CA ARG A 782 29.57 14.78 -20.74
C ARG A 782 28.24 15.55 -20.81
N TRP A 783 28.32 16.86 -21.00
CA TRP A 783 27.18 17.70 -21.41
C TRP A 783 27.71 18.84 -22.28
N GLU A 784 28.07 18.54 -23.53
CA GLU A 784 28.35 19.61 -24.50
C GLU A 784 27.89 19.33 -25.94
N ASP A 785 27.19 18.23 -26.24
CA ASP A 785 26.52 18.05 -27.53
C ASP A 785 25.13 17.40 -27.35
N PHE A 786 24.12 18.24 -27.12
CA PHE A 786 22.71 17.97 -27.47
C PHE A 786 21.93 19.27 -27.67
#